data_AF-A0A6N4AMD5-F1
#
_entry.id   AF-A0A6N4AMD5-F1
#
_cell.length_a   1.000
_cell.length_b   1.000
_cell.length_c   1.000
_cell.angle_alpha   90.00
_cell.angle_beta   90.00
_cell.angle_gamma   90.00
#
_symmetry.space_group_name_H-M   'P 1'
#
loop_
_entity.id
_entity.type
_entity.pdbx_description
1 polymer ?
#
loop_
_entity_poly.entity_id
_entity_poly.type
_entity_poly.pdbx_seq_one_letter_code
_entity_poly.pdbx_strand_id
1 'polypeptide(L)'
;MQNDHAAHIVKVASDALIKKGFKVMIFNAFTDMFYDTPYSKGEASVYHLINLDIVDVLVIMPETIKSEWVTDTIIRYANAAKIPVIMLDGSHNGCTNITYDYGRSLESVVEHVITEHKCTDLFFMAGTKGNCFSEERIEAFKRVLARHNIEFNEKTMLGYGDFWEVPTKKAISDLIVCGRKMPQAIICANDSMAIIVMKALEEHGMKVPEDIIVTGFDAIYQERIYSTTRLTTAQMDADELATTIADTAYGYINGSEKPSDKHIHFSMILGQSCGCSDFDVTYTNEKLEHMNKYNLALYDAEIKMASLYTHTVNCDKLDELTKAMGRYFNYHAALCLNDDFLTKESAVIPKAYHSVFTENMTAHVIRTWSDYSYNINYPTKKVLPNLNDLIKRYNTIMFCPLHFQEHVIGYYAAIADDLLVNPGSFYYVQRLVESINQALENFRIEYLLRNANNELSLTHLIDPLTNIYNRRGYFERINELMLGNEKCNVILVSCDMDRLKEINDTYGHSEGDIAIKAVADAIKTGCGKDGICARFGGDEFILTVPYNTDKQRELSRLVGEIQTEIDKFNRSAGKPYEVSISVGGSYGTVSSVEEVNELMRNTDRLMYEQKKVKKGERAPVFQPVPEAQKKPDEVLEGYRSRIHKIFSQFDKCTYFYMDYLNFKWYIIENDHMPKCLKSSSVGPLRAIWLSGAVHPDDKLIYESFCRKIKNSFDDKITDSSLNVNIRLCEGDKPVWYGIYVQLSGKDGKMEEIAGSIKKLEINEIMSIDILDYYTTTDNPIMFNDMISQRLTAYPDTKFALVQFDIKRFKLINENYGEDAGTEMLQFISRQLSNFCGKQQMGARMSGDVFTLLTPYEDKDGLLSIVSELQRCLKNFRQYSYEFVFGIYLIEDRSVSVRTMCDCAAMARQSIKKNALESVAFYNKNMQKEIKERKFVESHMKKALDNNEFIIYLQPKFSISSGEAVGYEALVRWQNPERGMIYPGGFIPLFEENGFITKLDAYVWECACMVLRDWIDRHFTPLPISVNVSRANLDDESFLNVLDGLIEKYRLPKHLLELEITESIENDTTLRMTEKIKEHGYILLMDDFGSGYSSLNTLQDTKFDVLKLDREFFSTHMSNDRGKKIIMHTISMSKDVGLGLIAEGVETADQAQFLENCGCDTAQGYLYAKPMPVQEAEKYLKNASQSKTDNEGVTP
;
A
#
# COMPACT_ATOMS: atom_id res chain seq x y z
N MET A 1 13.94 -3.31 18.25
CA MET A 1 14.79 -4.06 19.21
C MET A 1 16.28 -3.79 19.03
N GLN A 2 16.83 -3.65 17.82
CA GLN A 2 18.24 -3.18 17.66
C GLN A 2 18.52 -1.77 18.25
N ASN A 3 17.49 -0.92 18.40
CA ASN A 3 17.64 0.46 18.92
C ASN A 3 17.78 0.62 20.44
N ASP A 4 17.47 -0.38 21.27
CA ASP A 4 17.50 -0.19 22.74
C ASP A 4 18.93 -0.14 23.30
N HIS A 5 19.85 -0.87 22.69
CA HIS A 5 21.26 -0.88 23.10
C HIS A 5 21.96 0.44 22.74
N ALA A 6 21.73 0.97 21.54
CA ALA A 6 22.27 2.26 21.12
C ALA A 6 21.72 3.42 21.97
N ALA A 7 20.40 3.44 22.24
CA ALA A 7 19.79 4.43 23.11
C ALA A 7 20.34 4.37 24.55
N HIS A 8 20.59 3.16 25.07
CA HIS A 8 21.23 2.98 26.37
C HIS A 8 22.68 3.50 26.39
N ILE A 9 23.50 3.18 25.38
CA ILE A 9 24.87 3.70 25.28
C ILE A 9 24.86 5.22 25.22
N VAL A 10 24.02 5.81 24.36
CA VAL A 10 23.89 7.27 24.22
C VAL A 10 23.51 7.92 25.54
N LYS A 11 22.59 7.30 26.30
CA LYS A 11 22.21 7.78 27.64
C LYS A 11 23.40 7.77 28.60
N VAL A 12 24.03 6.60 28.83
CA VAL A 12 25.09 6.49 29.85
C VAL A 12 26.29 7.36 29.47
N ALA A 13 26.64 7.43 28.18
CA ALA A 13 27.68 8.33 27.67
C ALA A 13 27.33 9.80 27.88
N SER A 14 26.08 10.20 27.61
CA SER A 14 25.61 11.57 27.85
C SER A 14 25.69 11.92 29.34
N ASP A 15 25.21 11.05 30.23
CA ASP A 15 25.25 11.26 31.68
C ASP A 15 26.69 11.42 32.19
N ALA A 16 27.64 10.63 31.68
CA ALA A 16 29.05 10.73 32.04
C ALA A 16 29.69 12.05 31.53
N LEU A 17 29.39 12.46 30.30
CA LEU A 17 29.84 13.74 29.73
C LEU A 17 29.28 14.93 30.53
N ILE A 18 28.00 14.88 30.89
CA ILE A 18 27.33 15.93 31.67
C ILE A 18 27.96 16.07 33.06
N LYS A 19 28.30 14.94 33.72
CA LYS A 19 29.03 14.95 35.01
C LYS A 19 30.39 15.65 34.92
N LYS A 20 31.03 15.67 33.75
CA LYS A 20 32.29 16.39 33.47
C LYS A 20 32.09 17.84 32.99
N GLY A 21 30.84 18.31 32.90
CA GLY A 21 30.47 19.68 32.55
C GLY A 21 30.16 19.91 31.08
N PHE A 22 30.09 18.86 30.26
CA PHE A 22 29.75 18.98 28.83
C PHE A 22 28.24 19.20 28.61
N LYS A 23 27.92 19.80 27.47
CA LYS A 23 26.58 19.84 26.89
C LYS A 23 26.56 18.92 25.67
N VAL A 24 25.48 18.17 25.49
CA VAL A 24 25.41 17.09 24.51
C VAL A 24 24.37 17.42 23.43
N MET A 25 24.80 17.36 22.17
CA MET A 25 23.94 17.47 21.00
C MET A 25 23.94 16.14 20.26
N ILE A 26 22.76 15.53 20.14
CA ILE A 26 22.56 14.21 19.52
C ILE A 26 21.96 14.42 18.14
N PHE A 27 22.66 14.00 17.09
CA PHE A 27 22.16 14.01 15.71
C PHE A 27 21.69 12.59 15.37
N ASN A 28 20.38 12.37 15.45
CA ASN A 28 19.79 11.05 15.42
C ASN A 28 19.10 10.76 14.07
N ALA A 29 19.53 9.68 13.42
CA ALA A 29 18.81 9.05 12.33
C ALA A 29 18.08 7.79 12.84
N PHE A 30 16.96 7.42 12.23
CA PHE A 30 16.17 6.25 12.63
C PHE A 30 16.49 4.98 11.83
N THR A 31 17.37 5.09 10.83
CA THR A 31 17.88 3.95 10.05
C THR A 31 19.38 3.82 10.20
N ASP A 32 19.87 2.59 10.01
CA ASP A 32 21.28 2.27 10.07
C ASP A 32 22.02 2.51 8.73
N MET A 33 21.37 3.12 7.74
CA MET A 33 21.88 3.45 6.39
C MET A 33 22.71 2.36 5.70
N PHE A 34 22.44 1.08 6.01
CA PHE A 34 23.15 -0.04 5.39
C PHE A 34 22.86 -0.15 3.88
N TYR A 35 21.61 0.11 3.49
CA TYR A 35 21.19 0.16 2.10
C TYR A 35 21.17 1.60 1.59
N ASP A 36 21.78 1.86 0.44
CA ASP A 36 21.75 3.17 -0.22
C ASP A 36 20.38 3.42 -0.88
N THR A 37 19.39 3.79 -0.07
CA THR A 37 18.02 4.09 -0.51
C THR A 37 17.75 5.60 -0.49
N PRO A 38 16.77 6.09 -1.29
CA PRO A 38 16.29 7.48 -1.17
C PRO A 38 15.94 7.87 0.27
N TYR A 39 15.30 6.98 1.02
CA TYR A 39 14.96 7.19 2.42
C TYR A 39 16.20 7.37 3.30
N SER A 40 17.21 6.49 3.18
CA SER A 40 18.46 6.58 3.94
C SER A 40 19.23 7.87 3.63
N LYS A 41 19.13 8.39 2.39
CA LYS A 41 19.71 9.70 2.04
C LYS A 41 19.03 10.83 2.80
N GLY A 42 17.69 10.84 2.85
CA GLY A 42 16.93 11.81 3.62
C GLY A 42 17.25 11.76 5.12
N GLU A 43 17.40 10.56 5.69
CA GLU A 43 17.85 10.37 7.07
C GLU A 43 19.24 10.99 7.33
N ALA A 44 20.19 10.81 6.39
CA ALA A 44 21.53 11.38 6.47
C ALA A 44 21.57 12.93 6.44
N SER A 45 20.46 13.59 6.12
CA SER A 45 20.36 15.07 6.11
C SER A 45 20.69 15.68 7.48
N VAL A 46 20.35 15.00 8.58
CA VAL A 46 20.58 15.51 9.95
C VAL A 46 22.06 15.76 10.24
N TYR A 47 22.98 15.01 9.63
CA TYR A 47 24.42 15.19 9.83
C TYR A 47 24.97 16.45 9.15
N HIS A 48 24.27 16.99 8.15
CA HIS A 48 24.62 18.28 7.54
C HIS A 48 24.29 19.47 8.46
N LEU A 49 23.56 19.24 9.56
CA LEU A 49 23.25 20.26 10.57
C LEU A 49 24.40 20.46 11.57
N ILE A 50 25.39 19.56 11.60
CA ILE A 50 26.52 19.63 12.54
C ILE A 50 27.32 20.90 12.25
N ASN A 51 27.19 21.89 13.14
CA ASN A 51 28.00 23.09 13.07
C ASN A 51 29.29 22.90 13.88
N LEU A 52 30.40 22.69 13.17
CA LEU A 52 31.73 22.48 13.78
C LEU A 52 32.30 23.73 14.46
N ASP A 53 31.72 24.93 14.26
CA ASP A 53 32.16 26.15 14.95
C ASP A 53 31.74 26.18 16.45
N ILE A 54 30.77 25.35 16.83
CA ILE A 54 30.21 25.31 18.20
C ILE A 54 30.43 23.96 18.91
N VAL A 55 31.12 23.02 18.27
CA VAL A 55 31.36 21.66 18.78
C VAL A 55 32.83 21.54 19.19
N ASP A 56 33.09 21.18 20.45
CA ASP A 56 34.45 21.00 20.96
C ASP A 56 35.02 19.59 20.70
N VAL A 57 34.16 18.56 20.73
CA VAL A 57 34.52 17.14 20.55
C VAL A 57 33.36 16.44 19.85
N LEU A 58 33.66 15.56 18.88
CA LEU A 58 32.65 14.75 18.20
C LEU A 58 32.74 13.29 18.63
N VAL A 59 31.62 12.67 18.98
CA VAL A 59 31.51 11.23 19.24
C VAL A 59 30.70 10.58 18.12
N ILE A 60 31.25 9.55 17.48
CA ILE A 60 30.61 8.85 16.36
C ILE A 60 30.42 7.37 16.70
N MET A 61 29.22 6.86 16.40
CA MET A 61 28.85 5.44 16.50
C MET A 61 28.69 4.86 15.08
N PRO A 62 29.76 4.38 14.42
CA PRO A 62 29.68 3.80 13.08
C PRO A 62 28.62 2.71 12.93
N GLU A 63 28.41 1.85 13.93
CA GLU A 63 27.40 0.78 13.89
C GLU A 63 25.95 1.30 13.80
N THR A 64 25.69 2.56 14.19
CA THR A 64 24.36 3.17 14.03
C THR A 64 24.19 3.90 12.68
N ILE A 65 25.27 4.07 11.92
CA ILE A 65 25.28 4.77 10.62
C ILE A 65 25.47 3.79 9.46
N LYS A 66 26.26 2.72 9.63
CA LYS A 66 26.76 1.68 8.69
C LYS A 66 27.22 2.11 7.28
N SER A 67 26.97 3.35 6.88
CA SER A 67 27.47 3.97 5.67
C SER A 67 28.86 4.53 5.92
N GLU A 68 29.88 3.79 5.46
CA GLU A 68 31.28 4.23 5.53
C GLU A 68 31.48 5.62 4.89
N TRP A 69 30.76 5.91 3.80
CA TRP A 69 30.86 7.19 3.11
C TRP A 69 30.37 8.37 3.97
N VAL A 70 29.27 8.21 4.70
CA VAL A 70 28.75 9.25 5.62
C VAL A 70 29.73 9.45 6.76
N THR A 71 30.16 8.35 7.41
CA THR A 71 31.10 8.39 8.53
C THR A 71 32.44 9.02 8.14
N ASP A 72 33.07 8.60 7.03
CA ASP A 72 34.32 9.18 6.51
C ASP A 72 34.14 10.67 6.20
N THR A 73 33.00 11.05 5.63
CA THR A 73 32.73 12.47 5.33
C THR A 73 32.66 13.33 6.59
N ILE A 74 31.94 12.89 7.61
CA ILE A 74 31.86 13.60 8.91
C ILE A 74 33.27 13.74 9.51
N ILE A 75 34.05 12.65 9.52
CA ILE A 75 35.41 12.64 10.08
C ILE A 75 36.34 13.58 9.30
N ARG A 76 36.28 13.58 7.96
CA ARG A 76 37.09 14.49 7.12
C ARG A 76 36.81 15.95 7.42
N TYR A 77 35.54 16.34 7.59
CA TYR A 77 35.18 17.72 7.94
C TYR A 77 35.63 18.08 9.36
N ALA A 78 35.44 17.18 10.34
CA ALA A 78 35.90 17.39 11.71
C ALA A 78 37.44 17.57 11.77
N ASN A 79 38.19 16.71 11.08
CA ASN A 79 39.64 16.81 10.98
C ASN A 79 40.10 18.11 10.30
N ALA A 80 39.41 18.54 9.24
CA ALA A 80 39.69 19.82 8.57
C ALA A 80 39.44 21.02 9.50
N ALA A 81 38.41 20.95 10.35
CA ALA A 81 38.12 21.94 11.38
C ALA A 81 38.98 21.79 12.66
N LYS A 82 39.84 20.76 12.73
CA LYS A 82 40.66 20.39 13.90
C LYS A 82 39.85 20.04 15.15
N ILE A 83 38.65 19.50 14.96
CA ILE A 83 37.82 18.98 16.04
C ILE A 83 38.21 17.52 16.30
N PRO A 84 38.55 17.14 17.54
CA PRO A 84 38.86 15.76 17.90
C PRO A 84 37.64 14.86 17.76
N VAL A 85 37.85 13.65 17.26
CA VAL A 85 36.80 12.64 17.05
C VAL A 85 37.08 11.41 17.90
N ILE A 86 36.07 10.99 18.66
CA ILE A 86 36.03 9.73 19.40
C ILE A 86 35.11 8.78 18.64
N MET A 87 35.63 7.63 18.22
CA MET A 87 34.86 6.63 17.49
C MET A 87 34.58 5.43 18.39
N LEU A 88 33.31 5.00 18.43
CA LEU A 88 32.87 3.87 19.25
C LEU A 88 32.68 2.64 18.37
N ASP A 89 33.32 1.54 18.72
CA ASP A 89 33.23 0.26 18.01
C ASP A 89 33.54 0.36 16.50
N GLY A 90 34.64 1.02 16.19
CA GLY A 90 35.20 1.03 14.84
C GLY A 90 36.62 1.58 14.84
N SER A 91 37.29 1.54 13.69
CA SER A 91 38.66 2.03 13.53
C SER A 91 38.80 3.05 12.41
N HIS A 92 39.30 4.24 12.74
CA HIS A 92 39.66 5.27 11.75
C HIS A 92 40.94 6.00 12.15
N ASN A 93 41.82 6.25 11.18
CA ASN A 93 43.08 6.95 11.41
C ASN A 93 42.85 8.41 11.82
N GLY A 94 43.57 8.87 12.85
CA GLY A 94 43.46 10.24 13.37
C GLY A 94 42.34 10.45 14.40
N CYS A 95 41.57 9.42 14.73
CA CYS A 95 40.54 9.44 15.77
C CYS A 95 41.04 8.68 17.02
N THR A 96 40.42 8.93 18.18
CA THR A 96 40.50 7.98 19.31
C THR A 96 39.49 6.88 19.07
N ASN A 97 39.96 5.65 18.86
CA ASN A 97 39.08 4.50 18.64
C ASN A 97 38.87 3.78 19.97
N ILE A 98 37.63 3.77 20.45
CA ILE A 98 37.21 3.00 21.62
C ILE A 98 36.55 1.73 21.08
N THR A 99 37.28 0.62 21.10
CA THR A 99 36.82 -0.67 20.59
C THR A 99 36.54 -1.64 21.72
N TYR A 100 35.80 -2.70 21.43
CA TYR A 100 35.50 -3.73 22.43
C TYR A 100 36.48 -4.89 22.35
N ASP A 101 36.91 -5.42 23.50
CA ASP A 101 37.81 -6.60 23.55
C ASP A 101 37.00 -7.91 23.46
N TYR A 102 36.43 -8.18 22.29
CA TYR A 102 35.62 -9.37 22.04
C TYR A 102 36.39 -10.67 22.31
N GLY A 103 37.65 -10.71 21.89
CA GLY A 103 38.54 -11.86 22.08
C GLY A 103 38.71 -12.25 23.54
N ARG A 104 39.23 -11.35 24.41
CA ARG A 104 39.50 -11.71 25.82
C ARG A 104 38.23 -11.99 26.63
N SER A 105 37.13 -11.35 26.27
CA SER A 105 35.86 -11.61 26.93
C SER A 105 35.32 -13.00 26.60
N LEU A 106 35.42 -13.44 25.34
CA LEU A 106 35.07 -14.82 25.00
C LEU A 106 36.03 -15.81 25.67
N GLU A 107 37.33 -15.50 25.74
CA GLU A 107 38.27 -16.33 26.48
C GLU A 107 37.82 -16.53 27.94
N SER A 108 37.26 -15.52 28.58
CA SER A 108 36.78 -15.61 29.96
C SER A 108 35.57 -16.54 30.11
N VAL A 109 34.64 -16.54 29.14
CA VAL A 109 33.49 -17.47 29.11
C VAL A 109 33.97 -18.91 28.91
N VAL A 110 34.90 -19.15 27.98
CA VAL A 110 35.46 -20.48 27.71
C VAL A 110 36.27 -20.98 28.91
N GLU A 111 37.07 -20.10 29.51
CA GLU A 111 37.87 -20.39 30.72
C GLU A 111 36.95 -20.82 31.86
N HIS A 112 35.85 -20.09 32.13
CA HIS A 112 34.86 -20.45 33.15
C HIS A 112 34.30 -21.87 32.95
N VAL A 113 33.92 -22.24 31.72
CA VAL A 113 33.39 -23.57 31.41
C VAL A 113 34.42 -24.67 31.68
N ILE A 114 35.71 -24.43 31.39
CA ILE A 114 36.76 -25.42 31.63
C ILE A 114 37.17 -25.47 33.11
N THR A 115 37.33 -24.32 33.77
CA THR A 115 37.88 -24.27 35.12
C THR A 115 36.85 -24.58 36.19
N GLU A 116 35.63 -24.06 36.09
CA GLU A 116 34.58 -24.27 37.08
C GLU A 116 33.84 -25.59 36.86
N HIS A 117 33.45 -25.88 35.61
CA HIS A 117 32.65 -27.07 35.27
C HIS A 117 33.49 -28.29 34.86
N LYS A 118 34.81 -28.13 34.73
CA LYS A 118 35.76 -29.21 34.36
C LYS A 118 35.41 -29.88 33.02
N CYS A 119 34.80 -29.15 32.10
CA CYS A 119 34.47 -29.66 30.77
C CYS A 119 35.73 -29.80 29.91
N THR A 120 35.85 -30.93 29.21
CA THR A 120 36.97 -31.23 28.29
C THR A 120 36.51 -31.48 26.86
N ASP A 121 35.22 -31.76 26.64
CA ASP A 121 34.61 -31.96 25.33
C ASP A 121 33.67 -30.80 25.02
N LEU A 122 34.15 -29.86 24.20
CA LEU A 122 33.52 -28.57 23.94
C LEU A 122 33.19 -28.41 22.45
N PHE A 123 32.09 -27.72 22.15
CA PHE A 123 31.71 -27.37 20.79
C PHE A 123 31.48 -25.88 20.66
N PHE A 124 32.15 -25.26 19.69
CA PHE A 124 32.02 -23.83 19.41
C PHE A 124 31.08 -23.60 18.23
N MET A 125 29.99 -22.87 18.47
CA MET A 125 29.08 -22.40 17.43
C MET A 125 29.52 -21.01 16.95
N ALA A 126 30.26 -20.98 15.84
CA ALA A 126 30.80 -19.77 15.24
C ALA A 126 29.76 -19.01 14.41
N GLY A 127 30.07 -17.75 14.10
CA GLY A 127 29.28 -16.91 13.20
C GLY A 127 29.53 -17.25 11.72
N THR A 128 29.60 -16.25 10.85
CA THR A 128 29.84 -16.46 9.42
C THR A 128 31.30 -16.86 9.15
N LYS A 129 31.52 -17.89 8.32
CA LYS A 129 32.87 -18.34 7.95
C LYS A 129 33.64 -17.27 7.18
N GLY A 130 34.87 -16.94 7.59
CA GLY A 130 35.70 -15.91 6.95
C GLY A 130 35.37 -14.47 7.35
N ASN A 131 34.42 -14.25 8.26
CA ASN A 131 34.14 -12.93 8.84
C ASN A 131 35.13 -12.63 9.98
N CYS A 132 35.72 -11.42 10.01
CA CYS A 132 36.76 -11.06 10.97
C CYS A 132 36.34 -11.23 12.44
N PHE A 133 35.10 -10.86 12.81
CA PHE A 133 34.58 -11.01 14.17
C PHE A 133 34.38 -12.49 14.56
N SER A 134 33.94 -13.31 13.61
CA SER A 134 33.81 -14.76 13.80
C SER A 134 35.18 -15.43 13.97
N GLU A 135 36.15 -15.08 13.12
CA GLU A 135 37.51 -15.63 13.19
C GLU A 135 38.23 -15.21 14.48
N GLU A 136 38.08 -13.96 14.93
CA GLU A 136 38.64 -13.51 16.21
C GLU A 136 38.14 -14.35 17.39
N ARG A 137 36.83 -14.65 17.41
CA ARG A 137 36.18 -15.48 18.43
C ARG A 137 36.64 -16.95 18.35
N ILE A 138 36.82 -17.51 17.15
CA ILE A 138 37.39 -18.85 16.96
C ILE A 138 38.83 -18.91 17.49
N GLU A 139 39.66 -17.90 17.20
CA GLU A 139 41.04 -17.86 17.68
C GLU A 139 41.11 -17.70 19.21
N ALA A 140 40.21 -16.92 19.80
CA ALA A 140 40.05 -16.84 21.26
C ALA A 140 39.74 -18.23 21.86
N PHE A 141 38.79 -18.97 21.30
CA PHE A 141 38.47 -20.33 21.72
C PHE A 141 39.70 -21.26 21.65
N LYS A 142 40.44 -21.26 20.53
CA LYS A 142 41.66 -22.05 20.36
C LYS A 142 42.75 -21.72 21.40
N ARG A 143 42.96 -20.42 21.71
CA ARG A 143 43.96 -19.99 22.70
C ARG A 143 43.66 -20.51 24.09
N VAL A 144 42.38 -20.58 24.50
CA VAL A 144 42.01 -21.15 25.81
C VAL A 144 42.20 -22.66 25.82
N LEU A 145 41.77 -23.37 24.77
CA LEU A 145 41.99 -24.82 24.67
C LEU A 145 43.47 -25.19 24.78
N ALA A 146 44.34 -24.46 24.08
CA ALA A 146 45.78 -24.67 24.13
C ALA A 146 46.37 -24.44 25.54
N ARG A 147 45.88 -23.44 26.30
CA ARG A 147 46.28 -23.19 27.69
C ARG A 147 45.96 -24.35 28.62
N HIS A 148 44.86 -25.07 28.37
CA HIS A 148 44.41 -26.21 29.16
C HIS A 148 44.84 -27.57 28.58
N ASN A 149 45.74 -27.58 27.58
CA ASN A 149 46.20 -28.78 26.88
C ASN A 149 45.07 -29.62 26.24
N ILE A 150 44.03 -28.96 25.73
CA ILE A 150 42.96 -29.59 24.95
C ILE A 150 43.27 -29.41 23.47
N GLU A 151 43.37 -30.51 22.70
CA GLU A 151 43.65 -30.45 21.26
C GLU A 151 42.41 -29.98 20.48
N PHE A 152 42.56 -28.92 19.69
CA PHE A 152 41.48 -28.40 18.85
C PHE A 152 41.29 -29.24 17.58
N ASN A 153 40.08 -29.74 17.36
CA ASN A 153 39.71 -30.45 16.14
C ASN A 153 38.53 -29.77 15.45
N GLU A 154 38.79 -29.17 14.28
CA GLU A 154 37.80 -28.40 13.52
C GLU A 154 36.55 -29.23 13.15
N LYS A 155 36.68 -30.54 12.89
CA LYS A 155 35.54 -31.36 12.48
C LYS A 155 34.61 -31.73 13.64
N THR A 156 35.13 -31.79 14.86
CA THR A 156 34.37 -32.24 16.02
C THR A 156 33.98 -31.09 16.93
N MET A 157 34.74 -30.00 16.96
CA MET A 157 34.57 -28.90 17.93
C MET A 157 34.08 -27.58 17.30
N LEU A 158 33.83 -27.51 15.99
CA LEU A 158 33.40 -26.27 15.32
C LEU A 158 32.15 -26.48 14.46
N GLY A 159 31.18 -25.58 14.59
CA GLY A 159 30.03 -25.42 13.70
C GLY A 159 29.83 -23.96 13.31
N TYR A 160 29.09 -23.70 12.23
CA TYR A 160 28.82 -22.35 11.74
C TYR A 160 27.31 -22.10 11.77
N GLY A 161 26.87 -21.18 12.62
CA GLY A 161 25.50 -20.71 12.75
C GLY A 161 25.24 -19.37 12.05
N ASP A 162 26.26 -18.78 11.42
CA ASP A 162 26.19 -17.53 10.66
C ASP A 162 25.62 -16.32 11.42
N PHE A 163 25.61 -16.35 12.76
CA PHE A 163 24.95 -15.36 13.62
C PHE A 163 23.41 -15.35 13.53
N TRP A 164 22.79 -16.31 12.84
CA TRP A 164 21.34 -16.35 12.55
C TRP A 164 20.66 -17.64 13.01
N GLU A 165 19.33 -17.60 13.15
CA GLU A 165 18.52 -18.73 13.66
C GLU A 165 18.57 -19.97 12.76
N VAL A 166 18.26 -19.81 11.47
CA VAL A 166 18.09 -20.95 10.54
C VAL A 166 19.37 -21.78 10.39
N PRO A 167 20.56 -21.17 10.14
CA PRO A 167 21.80 -21.93 10.01
C PRO A 167 22.21 -22.58 11.33
N THR A 168 21.98 -21.91 12.47
CA THR A 168 22.27 -22.44 13.81
C THR A 168 21.44 -23.68 14.12
N LYS A 169 20.12 -23.61 13.88
CA LYS A 169 19.22 -24.75 14.11
C LYS A 169 19.65 -25.96 13.27
N LYS A 170 19.97 -25.73 12.01
CA LYS A 170 20.49 -26.78 11.10
C LYS A 170 21.80 -27.40 11.63
N ALA A 171 22.77 -26.58 12.03
CA ALA A 171 24.06 -27.06 12.51
C ALA A 171 23.92 -27.95 13.77
N ILE A 172 23.01 -27.62 14.68
CA ILE A 172 22.70 -28.46 15.85
C ILE A 172 21.92 -29.71 15.47
N SER A 173 20.92 -29.61 14.61
CA SER A 173 20.18 -30.78 14.13
C SER A 173 21.11 -31.79 13.44
N ASP A 174 22.04 -31.31 12.60
CA ASP A 174 23.06 -32.16 11.97
C ASP A 174 23.98 -32.81 13.01
N LEU A 175 24.32 -32.08 14.08
CA LEU A 175 25.09 -32.58 15.22
C LEU A 175 24.41 -33.76 15.92
N ILE A 176 23.09 -33.66 16.13
CA ILE A 176 22.29 -34.65 16.83
C ILE A 176 22.05 -35.86 15.91
N VAL A 177 21.68 -35.62 14.64
CA VAL A 177 21.34 -36.66 13.65
C VAL A 177 22.55 -37.51 13.27
N CYS A 178 23.77 -36.96 13.27
CA CYS A 178 24.96 -37.73 12.91
C CYS A 178 25.35 -38.82 13.95
N GLY A 179 24.63 -38.92 15.07
CA GLY A 179 24.77 -40.01 16.06
C GLY A 179 26.10 -39.98 16.83
N ARG A 180 26.84 -38.86 16.76
CA ARG A 180 28.05 -38.66 17.55
C ARG A 180 27.69 -38.41 19.02
N LYS A 181 28.64 -38.66 19.92
CA LYS A 181 28.50 -38.27 21.33
C LYS A 181 28.34 -36.75 21.42
N MET A 182 27.33 -36.29 22.16
CA MET A 182 27.10 -34.87 22.38
C MET A 182 28.22 -34.26 23.26
N PRO A 183 28.66 -33.03 22.96
CA PRO A 183 29.66 -32.33 23.75
C PRO A 183 29.12 -32.00 25.14
N GLN A 184 30.00 -31.76 26.11
CA GLN A 184 29.62 -31.37 27.47
C GLN A 184 29.15 -29.91 27.55
N ALA A 185 29.68 -29.05 26.67
CA ALA A 185 29.23 -27.68 26.54
C ALA A 185 29.25 -27.19 25.10
N ILE A 186 28.26 -26.35 24.76
CA ILE A 186 28.19 -25.60 23.51
C ILE A 186 28.40 -24.11 23.81
N ILE A 187 29.47 -23.55 23.27
CA ILE A 187 29.82 -22.14 23.42
C ILE A 187 29.44 -21.43 22.13
N CYS A 188 28.46 -20.52 22.21
CA CYS A 188 27.97 -19.79 21.04
C CYS A 188 28.65 -18.44 20.91
N ALA A 189 28.95 -18.04 19.67
CA ALA A 189 29.56 -16.75 19.41
C ALA A 189 28.63 -15.56 19.70
N ASN A 190 27.31 -15.75 19.80
CA ASN A 190 26.37 -14.74 20.29
C ASN A 190 25.16 -15.38 21.00
N ASP A 191 24.37 -14.57 21.70
CA ASP A 191 23.20 -15.04 22.46
C ASP A 191 22.05 -15.49 21.57
N SER A 192 21.84 -14.88 20.40
CA SER A 192 20.77 -15.30 19.49
C SER A 192 20.94 -16.75 19.07
N MET A 193 22.17 -17.16 18.74
CA MET A 193 22.49 -18.54 18.45
C MET A 193 22.33 -19.43 19.68
N ALA A 194 22.76 -18.97 20.87
CA ALA A 194 22.61 -19.74 22.11
C ALA A 194 21.14 -20.06 22.45
N ILE A 195 20.23 -19.11 22.27
CA ILE A 195 18.77 -19.32 22.47
C ILE A 195 18.26 -20.41 21.53
N ILE A 196 18.66 -20.37 20.27
CA ILE A 196 18.25 -21.35 19.26
C ILE A 196 18.85 -22.73 19.53
N VAL A 197 20.10 -22.79 20.01
CA VAL A 197 20.74 -24.02 20.46
C VAL A 197 19.94 -24.63 21.62
N MET A 198 19.63 -23.86 22.66
CA MET A 198 18.84 -24.35 23.80
C MET A 198 17.48 -24.89 23.35
N LYS A 199 16.76 -24.14 22.51
CA LYS A 199 15.47 -24.58 21.96
C LYS A 199 15.58 -25.85 21.14
N ALA A 200 16.60 -25.96 20.27
CA ALA A 200 16.83 -27.15 19.46
C ALA A 200 17.17 -28.38 20.33
N LEU A 201 17.90 -28.19 21.44
CA LEU A 201 18.18 -29.26 22.41
C LEU A 201 16.93 -29.71 23.15
N GLU A 202 16.09 -28.76 23.61
CA GLU A 202 14.81 -29.04 24.27
C GLU A 202 13.84 -29.81 23.33
N GLU A 203 13.76 -29.42 22.06
CA GLU A 203 12.97 -30.13 21.03
C GLU A 203 13.41 -31.60 20.86
N HIS A 204 14.66 -31.93 21.22
CA HIS A 204 15.21 -33.30 21.19
C HIS A 204 15.31 -33.93 22.59
N GLY A 205 14.65 -33.34 23.60
CA GLY A 205 14.55 -33.89 24.95
C GLY A 205 15.79 -33.75 25.84
N MET A 206 16.77 -32.92 25.46
CA MET A 206 17.96 -32.63 26.28
C MET A 206 17.73 -31.38 27.14
N LYS A 207 18.21 -31.42 28.38
CA LYS A 207 18.08 -30.33 29.36
C LYS A 207 19.35 -29.49 29.47
N VAL A 208 19.15 -28.19 29.66
CA VAL A 208 20.21 -27.21 29.91
C VAL A 208 19.97 -26.62 31.30
N PRO A 209 20.92 -26.73 32.26
CA PRO A 209 22.32 -27.18 32.09
C PRO A 209 22.57 -28.69 32.33
N GLU A 210 21.57 -29.49 32.73
CA GLU A 210 21.83 -30.84 33.31
C GLU A 210 22.47 -31.83 32.34
N ASP A 211 22.07 -31.82 31.06
CA ASP A 211 22.63 -32.71 30.05
C ASP A 211 23.76 -32.03 29.27
N ILE A 212 23.66 -30.71 29.06
CA ILE A 212 24.62 -29.93 28.28
C ILE A 212 24.63 -28.47 28.72
N ILE A 213 25.83 -27.90 28.90
CA ILE A 213 26.00 -26.48 29.19
C ILE A 213 25.89 -25.68 27.90
N VAL A 214 25.18 -24.55 27.93
CA VAL A 214 25.13 -23.62 26.79
C VAL A 214 25.50 -22.22 27.25
N THR A 215 26.43 -21.57 26.55
CA THR A 215 26.82 -20.17 26.82
C THR A 215 26.64 -19.32 25.58
N GLY A 216 26.35 -18.03 25.79
CA GLY A 216 26.28 -17.03 24.73
C GLY A 216 27.29 -15.90 24.92
N PHE A 217 27.08 -14.83 24.16
CA PHE A 217 27.88 -13.62 24.12
C PHE A 217 26.98 -12.46 23.62
N ASP A 218 27.19 -11.22 24.09
CA ASP A 218 26.44 -9.98 23.77
C ASP A 218 25.27 -9.60 24.73
N ALA A 219 24.83 -10.46 25.64
CA ALA A 219 23.79 -10.19 26.65
C ALA A 219 22.48 -9.59 26.09
N ILE A 220 21.91 -10.19 25.04
CA ILE A 220 20.75 -9.65 24.33
C ILE A 220 19.46 -9.78 25.16
N TYR A 221 18.54 -8.84 24.95
CA TYR A 221 17.27 -8.80 25.68
C TYR A 221 16.36 -10.02 25.41
N GLN A 222 16.39 -10.55 24.18
CA GLN A 222 15.54 -11.62 23.67
C GLN A 222 15.68 -12.94 24.43
N GLU A 223 16.85 -13.16 25.04
CA GLU A 223 17.16 -14.30 25.91
C GLU A 223 16.06 -14.54 26.95
N ARG A 224 15.54 -13.48 27.58
CA ARG A 224 14.56 -13.60 28.68
C ARG A 224 13.12 -13.79 28.24
N ILE A 225 12.84 -13.60 26.94
CA ILE A 225 11.51 -13.83 26.38
C ILE A 225 11.44 -15.25 25.81
N TYR A 226 12.51 -15.69 25.16
CA TYR A 226 12.52 -16.90 24.34
C TYR A 226 13.23 -18.09 24.99
N SER A 227 13.97 -17.89 26.09
CA SER A 227 14.57 -18.97 26.86
C SER A 227 13.89 -19.16 28.21
N THR A 228 13.61 -20.43 28.52
CA THR A 228 13.16 -20.97 29.80
C THR A 228 14.28 -20.96 30.85
N THR A 229 15.54 -21.13 30.44
CA THR A 229 16.74 -21.19 31.28
C THR A 229 17.60 -19.95 31.07
N ARG A 230 17.87 -19.19 32.14
CA ARG A 230 18.65 -17.94 32.02
C ARG A 230 20.06 -18.20 31.46
N LEU A 231 20.43 -17.52 30.38
CA LEU A 231 21.69 -17.74 29.68
C LEU A 231 22.89 -17.15 30.44
N THR A 232 23.98 -17.91 30.48
CA THR A 232 25.31 -17.46 30.87
C THR A 232 25.98 -16.81 29.66
N THR A 233 26.34 -15.52 29.80
CA THR A 233 26.76 -14.67 28.67
C THR A 233 27.78 -13.62 29.13
N ALA A 234 28.24 -12.75 28.23
CA ALA A 234 29.11 -11.62 28.53
C ALA A 234 28.41 -10.31 28.15
N GLN A 235 28.45 -9.31 29.03
CA GLN A 235 27.88 -7.98 28.81
C GLN A 235 28.98 -6.92 28.84
N MET A 236 28.92 -5.99 27.89
CA MET A 236 29.80 -4.82 27.87
C MET A 236 29.56 -3.96 29.11
N ASP A 237 30.64 -3.53 29.77
CA ASP A 237 30.53 -2.56 30.85
C ASP A 237 30.22 -1.16 30.28
N ALA A 238 28.93 -0.81 30.31
CA ALA A 238 28.46 0.48 29.82
C ALA A 238 28.98 1.67 30.65
N ASP A 239 29.27 1.45 31.94
CA ASP A 239 29.81 2.49 32.82
C ASP A 239 31.30 2.72 32.54
N GLU A 240 32.07 1.66 32.27
CA GLU A 240 33.47 1.74 31.80
C GLU A 240 33.53 2.47 30.46
N LEU A 241 32.67 2.11 29.49
CA LEU A 241 32.57 2.79 28.19
C LEU A 241 32.29 4.28 28.37
N ALA A 242 31.25 4.63 29.12
CA ALA A 242 30.84 6.01 29.31
C ALA A 242 31.90 6.84 30.04
N THR A 243 32.54 6.28 31.06
CA THR A 243 33.64 6.94 31.78
C THR A 243 34.82 7.19 30.84
N THR A 244 35.17 6.20 30.01
CA THR A 244 36.25 6.32 29.03
C THR A 244 35.97 7.39 27.99
N ILE A 245 34.73 7.48 27.47
CA ILE A 245 34.30 8.55 26.55
C ILE A 245 34.47 9.92 27.22
N ALA A 246 33.95 10.07 28.44
CA ALA A 246 33.95 11.36 29.14
C ALA A 246 35.36 11.80 29.53
N ASP A 247 36.21 10.90 30.00
CA ASP A 247 37.61 11.20 30.35
C ASP A 247 38.44 11.54 29.10
N THR A 248 38.20 10.84 27.98
CA THR A 248 38.86 11.14 26.70
C THR A 248 38.46 12.52 26.18
N ALA A 249 37.16 12.84 26.18
CA ALA A 249 36.67 14.15 25.75
C ALA A 249 37.23 15.28 26.64
N TYR A 250 37.24 15.08 27.96
CA TYR A 250 37.81 16.03 28.92
C TYR A 250 39.32 16.22 28.72
N GLY A 251 40.04 15.13 28.43
CA GLY A 251 41.47 15.16 28.12
C GLY A 251 41.80 15.94 26.84
N TYR A 252 40.94 15.87 25.82
CA TYR A 252 41.09 16.66 24.60
C TYR A 252 40.95 18.16 24.86
N ILE A 253 39.96 18.58 25.65
CA ILE A 253 39.78 19.99 26.03
C ILE A 253 40.98 20.53 26.80
N ASN A 254 41.58 19.72 27.68
CA ASN A 254 42.74 20.12 28.48
C ASN A 254 44.09 19.94 27.77
N GLY A 255 44.10 19.42 26.54
CA GLY A 255 45.32 19.15 25.77
C GLY A 255 46.19 18.02 26.32
N SER A 256 45.66 17.17 27.20
CA SER A 256 46.37 16.02 27.79
C SER A 256 46.17 14.72 27.01
N GLU A 257 45.28 14.70 26.03
CA GLU A 257 44.91 13.51 25.25
C GLU A 257 45.36 13.64 23.79
N LYS A 258 45.63 12.49 23.16
CA LYS A 258 45.92 12.39 21.72
C LYS A 258 45.13 11.22 21.13
N PRO A 259 44.92 11.19 19.79
CA PRO A 259 44.34 10.02 19.12
C PRO A 259 45.08 8.74 19.52
N SER A 260 44.34 7.78 20.06
CA SER A 260 44.84 6.51 20.60
C SER A 260 43.76 5.45 20.54
N ASP A 261 44.13 4.19 20.49
CA ASP A 261 43.18 3.08 20.63
C ASP A 261 42.99 2.74 22.11
N LYS A 262 41.74 2.61 22.53
CA LYS A 262 41.32 2.22 23.88
C LYS A 262 40.38 1.02 23.78
N HIS A 263 40.40 0.15 24.79
CA HIS A 263 39.61 -1.07 24.80
C HIS A 263 38.70 -1.13 26.03
N ILE A 264 37.43 -1.46 25.82
CA ILE A 264 36.45 -1.68 26.89
C ILE A 264 36.28 -3.18 27.11
N HIS A 265 36.19 -3.58 28.37
CA HIS A 265 36.08 -4.98 28.76
C HIS A 265 34.61 -5.39 28.83
N PHE A 266 34.30 -6.66 28.49
CA PHE A 266 33.05 -7.25 28.93
C PHE A 266 33.22 -7.91 30.29
N SER A 267 32.16 -7.81 31.08
CA SER A 267 32.00 -8.57 32.30
C SER A 267 31.12 -9.81 32.03
N MET A 268 31.51 -10.95 32.58
CA MET A 268 30.73 -12.17 32.48
C MET A 268 29.48 -12.08 33.37
N ILE A 269 28.34 -12.48 32.82
CA ILE A 269 27.07 -12.65 33.53
C ILE A 269 26.81 -14.14 33.70
N LEU A 270 26.79 -14.59 34.94
CA LEU A 270 26.41 -15.95 35.28
C LEU A 270 24.88 -16.09 35.18
N GLY A 271 24.45 -17.04 34.36
CA GLY A 271 23.07 -17.49 34.24
C GLY A 271 22.89 -18.90 34.80
N GLN A 272 21.72 -19.47 34.56
CA GLN A 272 21.38 -20.85 34.89
C GLN A 272 21.92 -21.85 33.87
N SER A 273 22.18 -21.43 32.63
CA SER A 273 22.55 -22.32 31.53
C SER A 273 23.93 -22.98 31.67
N CYS A 274 24.74 -22.54 32.64
CA CYS A 274 25.95 -23.23 33.08
C CYS A 274 25.78 -23.94 34.43
N GLY A 275 24.72 -23.69 35.19
CA GLY A 275 24.48 -24.28 36.51
C GLY A 275 25.10 -23.55 37.70
N CYS A 276 25.72 -22.37 37.52
CA CYS A 276 26.35 -21.61 38.62
C CYS A 276 25.40 -20.68 39.39
N SER A 277 24.15 -20.47 38.96
CA SER A 277 23.24 -19.51 39.59
C SER A 277 21.82 -20.05 39.71
N ASP A 278 21.16 -19.74 40.83
CA ASP A 278 19.76 -20.06 41.10
C ASP A 278 18.80 -19.06 40.41
N PHE A 279 17.51 -19.42 40.30
CA PHE A 279 16.48 -18.61 39.64
C PHE A 279 16.19 -17.30 40.40
N ASP A 280 16.35 -16.15 39.75
CA ASP A 280 16.00 -14.83 40.30
C ASP A 280 14.64 -14.32 39.77
N VAL A 281 13.58 -14.65 40.51
CA VAL A 281 12.19 -14.25 40.22
C VAL A 281 12.04 -12.72 40.22
N THR A 282 12.75 -12.04 41.12
CA THR A 282 12.61 -10.58 41.36
C THR A 282 13.05 -9.79 40.14
N TYR A 283 14.22 -10.12 39.60
CA TYR A 283 14.75 -9.50 38.40
C TYR A 283 13.89 -9.72 37.15
N THR A 284 13.22 -10.88 37.07
CA THR A 284 12.29 -11.21 35.97
C THR A 284 11.02 -10.36 36.03
N ASN A 285 10.46 -10.21 37.24
CA ASN A 285 9.27 -9.39 37.47
C ASN A 285 9.53 -7.89 37.22
N GLU A 286 10.65 -7.35 37.73
CA GLU A 286 11.03 -5.94 37.49
C GLU A 286 11.17 -5.65 35.99
N LYS A 287 11.76 -6.58 35.22
CA LYS A 287 11.93 -6.42 33.76
C LYS A 287 10.63 -6.57 32.98
N LEU A 288 9.75 -7.51 33.36
CA LEU A 288 8.40 -7.64 32.79
C LEU A 288 7.56 -6.37 33.04
N GLU A 289 7.70 -5.77 34.22
CA GLU A 289 7.05 -4.50 34.54
C GLU A 289 7.57 -3.36 33.65
N HIS A 290 8.89 -3.27 33.45
CA HIS A 290 9.50 -2.33 32.50
C HIS A 290 9.00 -2.53 31.07
N MET A 291 8.82 -3.78 30.62
CA MET A 291 8.29 -4.09 29.29
C MET A 291 6.83 -3.70 29.14
N ASN A 292 5.99 -3.99 30.13
CA ASN A 292 4.59 -3.57 30.12
C ASN A 292 4.48 -2.05 30.06
N LYS A 293 5.32 -1.33 30.83
CA LYS A 293 5.42 0.14 30.74
C LYS A 293 5.82 0.61 29.33
N TYR A 294 6.77 -0.07 28.68
CA TYR A 294 7.19 0.23 27.31
C TYR A 294 6.06 -0.01 26.29
N ASN A 295 5.40 -1.17 26.33
CA ASN A 295 4.29 -1.50 25.43
C ASN A 295 3.11 -0.53 25.59
N LEU A 296 2.80 -0.13 26.83
CA LEU A 296 1.78 0.90 27.09
C LEU A 296 2.16 2.25 26.51
N ALA A 297 3.43 2.66 26.61
CA ALA A 297 3.93 3.90 26.01
C ALA A 297 3.85 3.86 24.47
N LEU A 298 4.12 2.71 23.86
CA LEU A 298 3.95 2.46 22.43
C LEU A 298 2.50 2.67 21.97
N TYR A 299 1.56 2.06 22.69
CA TYR A 299 0.13 2.18 22.39
C TYR A 299 -0.38 3.62 22.58
N ASP A 300 0.07 4.31 23.64
CA ASP A 300 -0.24 5.73 23.85
C ASP A 300 0.34 6.62 22.73
N ALA A 301 1.55 6.31 22.25
CA ALA A 301 2.14 6.99 21.10
C ALA A 301 1.27 6.84 19.85
N GLU A 302 0.82 5.62 19.53
CA GLU A 302 -0.02 5.33 18.36
C GLU A 302 -1.35 6.09 18.41
N ILE A 303 -2.02 6.13 19.57
CA ILE A 303 -3.27 6.89 19.74
C ILE A 303 -3.04 8.39 19.51
N LYS A 304 -1.95 8.94 20.07
CA LYS A 304 -1.56 10.33 19.86
C LYS A 304 -1.27 10.61 18.39
N MET A 305 -0.61 9.70 17.68
CA MET A 305 -0.33 9.84 16.25
C MET A 305 -1.59 9.79 15.39
N ALA A 306 -2.51 8.87 15.67
CA ALA A 306 -3.81 8.83 15.00
C ALA A 306 -4.59 10.14 15.21
N SER A 307 -4.51 10.71 16.41
CA SER A 307 -5.11 11.99 16.74
C SER A 307 -4.43 13.15 16.02
N LEU A 308 -3.10 13.17 15.92
CA LEU A 308 -2.35 14.15 15.14
C LEU A 308 -2.82 14.15 13.69
N TYR A 309 -2.85 12.98 13.04
CA TYR A 309 -3.32 12.85 11.65
C TYR A 309 -4.73 13.40 11.47
N THR A 310 -5.65 13.06 12.39
CA THR A 310 -7.03 13.52 12.32
C THR A 310 -7.11 15.06 12.42
N HIS A 311 -6.28 15.70 13.24
CA HIS A 311 -6.25 17.16 13.35
C HIS A 311 -5.58 17.84 12.15
N THR A 312 -4.60 17.20 11.52
CA THR A 312 -3.83 17.79 10.41
C THR A 312 -4.52 17.67 9.06
N VAL A 313 -5.37 16.65 8.83
CA VAL A 313 -6.02 16.38 7.53
C VAL A 313 -6.91 17.53 7.04
N ASN A 314 -7.47 18.33 7.95
CA ASN A 314 -8.36 19.44 7.59
C ASN A 314 -7.66 20.82 7.63
N CYS A 315 -6.34 20.86 7.71
CA CYS A 315 -5.61 22.13 7.76
C CYS A 315 -5.33 22.65 6.34
N ASP A 316 -5.86 23.83 6.01
CA ASP A 316 -5.66 24.47 4.70
C ASP A 316 -4.44 25.40 4.66
N LYS A 317 -3.88 25.75 5.82
CA LYS A 317 -2.75 26.67 5.96
C LYS A 317 -1.60 26.03 6.74
N LEU A 318 -0.37 26.30 6.31
CA LEU A 318 0.84 25.78 6.96
C LEU A 318 0.92 26.20 8.45
N ASP A 319 0.50 27.42 8.77
CA ASP A 319 0.42 27.92 10.14
C ASP A 319 -0.54 27.11 11.02
N GLU A 320 -1.69 26.69 10.47
CA GLU A 320 -2.68 25.90 11.21
C GLU A 320 -2.19 24.47 11.41
N LEU A 321 -1.59 23.90 10.37
CA LEU A 321 -0.98 22.58 10.38
C LEU A 321 0.11 22.48 11.45
N THR A 322 1.09 23.38 11.40
CA THR A 322 2.23 23.38 12.33
C THR A 322 1.76 23.65 13.76
N LYS A 323 0.83 24.59 13.99
CA LYS A 323 0.18 24.79 15.32
C LYS A 323 -0.52 23.54 15.83
N ALA A 324 -1.22 22.80 14.96
CA ALA A 324 -1.88 21.57 15.34
C ALA A 324 -0.87 20.50 15.77
N MET A 325 0.23 20.33 15.02
CA MET A 325 1.33 19.43 15.35
C MET A 325 1.98 19.78 16.69
N GLY A 326 2.17 21.08 16.97
CA GLY A 326 2.81 21.57 18.20
C GLY A 326 2.20 21.03 19.50
N ARG A 327 0.90 20.71 19.50
CA ARG A 327 0.19 20.13 20.66
C ARG A 327 0.72 18.77 21.08
N TYR A 328 1.28 18.02 20.13
CA TYR A 328 1.84 16.68 20.33
C TYR A 328 3.35 16.69 20.60
N PHE A 329 4.00 17.85 20.53
CA PHE A 329 5.42 17.93 20.76
C PHE A 329 5.76 17.74 22.24
N ASN A 330 6.98 17.29 22.51
CA ASN A 330 7.51 17.34 23.87
C ASN A 330 7.53 18.78 24.41
N TYR A 331 7.52 18.93 25.73
CA TYR A 331 7.44 20.24 26.40
C TYR A 331 8.54 21.22 25.95
N HIS A 332 9.67 20.73 25.46
CA HIS A 332 10.72 21.55 24.88
C HIS A 332 11.12 21.00 23.51
N ALA A 333 10.52 21.54 22.47
CA ALA A 333 10.80 21.12 21.11
C ALA A 333 10.56 22.23 20.09
N ALA A 334 11.25 22.14 18.96
CA ALA A 334 11.13 23.05 17.83
C ALA A 334 10.96 22.28 16.52
N LEU A 335 10.01 22.74 15.70
CA LEU A 335 9.83 22.29 14.31
C LEU A 335 10.43 23.35 13.38
N CYS A 336 11.51 22.97 12.70
CA CYS A 336 12.28 23.87 11.85
C CYS A 336 12.19 23.40 10.40
N LEU A 337 11.62 24.23 9.53
CA LEU A 337 11.41 23.89 8.12
C LEU A 337 12.31 24.76 7.23
N ASN A 338 12.72 24.21 6.09
CA ASN A 338 13.38 24.96 5.04
C ASN A 338 12.44 26.02 4.45
N ASP A 339 12.96 27.20 4.13
CA ASP A 339 12.14 28.30 3.60
C ASP A 339 11.59 28.01 2.18
N ASP A 340 12.24 27.10 1.44
CA ASP A 340 11.85 26.66 0.10
C ASP A 340 10.91 25.44 0.08
N PHE A 341 10.50 24.92 1.25
CA PHE A 341 9.70 23.70 1.40
C PHE A 341 8.44 23.64 0.52
N LEU A 342 7.75 24.76 0.31
CA LEU A 342 6.51 24.82 -0.51
C LEU A 342 6.78 25.08 -2.01
N THR A 343 8.04 25.16 -2.44
CA THR A 343 8.39 25.46 -3.83
C THR A 343 8.59 24.19 -4.66
N LYS A 344 8.44 24.33 -5.98
CA LYS A 344 8.70 23.23 -6.96
C LYS A 344 10.18 22.82 -7.02
N GLU A 345 11.08 23.66 -6.49
CA GLU A 345 12.54 23.49 -6.53
C GLU A 345 13.14 23.01 -5.21
N SER A 346 12.31 22.64 -4.23
CA SER A 346 12.77 22.24 -2.89
C SER A 346 13.84 21.13 -2.95
N ALA A 347 14.86 21.25 -2.10
CA ALA A 347 16.13 20.55 -2.21
C ALA A 347 16.00 19.01 -2.31
N VAL A 348 16.54 18.46 -3.40
CA VAL A 348 16.87 17.03 -3.56
C VAL A 348 18.35 16.87 -3.27
N ILE A 349 18.72 15.93 -2.40
CA ILE A 349 20.12 15.71 -1.97
C ILE A 349 21.04 15.59 -3.21
N PRO A 350 21.94 16.56 -3.46
CA PRO A 350 22.81 16.51 -4.63
C PRO A 350 23.87 15.42 -4.47
N LYS A 351 24.40 14.91 -5.60
CA LYS A 351 25.54 13.97 -5.65
C LYS A 351 26.85 14.50 -5.02
N ALA A 352 26.88 15.76 -4.58
CA ALA A 352 28.01 16.41 -3.92
C ALA A 352 27.51 17.11 -2.65
N TYR A 353 28.25 16.98 -1.54
CA TYR A 353 27.94 17.46 -0.18
C TYR A 353 27.79 19.00 -0.12
N HIS A 354 26.73 19.55 -0.74
CA HIS A 354 26.25 20.91 -0.52
C HIS A 354 25.19 20.87 0.58
N SER A 355 25.11 21.94 1.39
CA SER A 355 24.11 22.04 2.47
C SER A 355 22.71 21.81 1.94
N VAL A 356 22.01 20.83 2.51
CA VAL A 356 20.60 20.48 2.22
C VAL A 356 19.60 21.38 2.94
N PHE A 357 20.10 22.23 3.84
CA PHE A 357 19.33 23.25 4.54
C PHE A 357 19.56 24.63 3.91
N THR A 358 18.49 25.42 3.83
CA THR A 358 18.53 26.80 3.32
C THR A 358 19.40 27.70 4.20
N GLU A 359 19.88 28.84 3.68
CA GLU A 359 20.74 29.76 4.46
C GLU A 359 20.04 30.30 5.72
N ASN A 360 18.75 30.58 5.57
CA ASN A 360 17.82 30.88 6.67
C ASN A 360 16.72 29.83 6.70
N MET A 361 16.23 29.51 7.89
CA MET A 361 15.14 28.59 8.12
C MET A 361 14.11 29.20 9.06
N THR A 362 12.92 28.63 9.06
CA THR A 362 11.82 29.09 9.90
C THR A 362 11.48 28.03 10.95
N ALA A 363 11.61 28.41 12.23
CA ALA A 363 11.08 27.65 13.36
C ALA A 363 9.58 27.95 13.47
N HIS A 364 8.77 27.14 12.79
CA HIS A 364 7.33 27.33 12.72
C HIS A 364 6.64 27.15 14.06
N VAL A 365 7.16 26.26 14.90
CA VAL A 365 6.69 26.06 16.28
C VAL A 365 7.88 25.85 17.18
N ILE A 366 7.93 26.58 18.28
CA ILE A 366 8.78 26.29 19.43
C ILE A 366 7.86 26.16 20.63
N ARG A 367 7.86 24.98 21.25
CA ARG A 367 7.12 24.71 22.48
C ARG A 367 8.09 24.81 23.65
N THR A 368 7.70 25.56 24.67
CA THR A 368 8.37 25.65 25.97
C THR A 368 7.33 25.50 27.08
N TRP A 369 7.25 24.32 27.68
CA TRP A 369 6.19 23.92 28.61
C TRP A 369 4.79 24.08 27.99
N SER A 370 4.01 25.04 28.53
CA SER A 370 2.69 25.44 28.05
C SER A 370 2.74 26.56 27.01
N ASP A 371 3.89 27.22 26.87
CA ASP A 371 4.04 28.38 26.01
C ASP A 371 4.48 27.96 24.61
N TYR A 372 4.00 28.71 23.61
CA TYR A 372 4.32 28.48 22.21
C TYR A 372 4.83 29.77 21.57
N SER A 373 5.92 29.65 20.83
CA SER A 373 6.38 30.68 19.90
C SER A 373 6.23 30.14 18.48
N TYR A 374 5.89 31.01 17.52
CA TYR A 374 5.58 30.61 16.16
C TYR A 374 6.37 31.44 15.15
N ASN A 375 6.71 30.82 14.01
CA ASN A 375 7.26 31.47 12.82
C ASN A 375 8.48 32.37 13.09
N ILE A 376 9.48 31.84 13.82
CA ILE A 376 10.74 32.55 14.08
C ILE A 376 11.73 32.21 12.98
N ASN A 377 12.11 33.19 12.16
CA ASN A 377 13.16 33.02 11.16
C ASN A 377 14.55 33.18 11.80
N TYR A 378 15.51 32.34 11.41
CA TYR A 378 16.88 32.39 11.92
C TYR A 378 17.89 31.82 10.90
N PRO A 379 19.17 32.25 10.97
CA PRO A 379 20.23 31.66 10.16
C PRO A 379 20.52 30.21 10.59
N THR A 380 20.57 29.28 9.65
CA THR A 380 20.76 27.83 9.91
C THR A 380 22.05 27.52 10.66
N LYS A 381 23.10 28.35 10.48
CA LYS A 381 24.35 28.25 11.25
C LYS A 381 24.14 28.31 12.77
N LYS A 382 23.06 28.92 13.26
CA LYS A 382 22.76 28.94 14.70
C LYS A 382 22.20 27.61 15.22
N VAL A 383 21.82 26.67 14.34
CA VAL A 383 21.18 25.38 14.60
C VAL A 383 19.81 25.48 15.28
N LEU A 384 19.62 26.37 16.25
CA LEU A 384 18.32 26.75 16.81
C LEU A 384 18.30 28.25 17.13
N PRO A 385 17.14 28.93 17.05
CA PRO A 385 17.04 30.36 17.29
C PRO A 385 17.51 30.79 18.70
N ASN A 386 17.24 29.97 19.72
CA ASN A 386 17.57 30.24 21.13
C ASN A 386 18.59 29.26 21.73
N LEU A 387 19.49 28.68 20.92
CA LEU A 387 20.42 27.63 21.35
C LEU A 387 21.20 28.01 22.62
N ASN A 388 21.77 29.21 22.66
CA ASN A 388 22.60 29.69 23.79
C ASN A 388 21.85 29.76 25.13
N ASP A 389 20.53 29.97 25.11
CA ASP A 389 19.74 30.01 26.34
C ASP A 389 19.22 28.62 26.73
N LEU A 390 18.98 27.75 25.74
CA LEU A 390 18.62 26.35 25.98
C LEU A 390 19.78 25.59 26.63
N ILE A 391 21.00 25.71 26.09
CA ILE A 391 22.18 25.01 26.63
C ILE A 391 22.58 25.48 28.05
N LYS A 392 22.16 26.68 28.48
CA LYS A 392 22.34 27.13 29.87
C LYS A 392 21.42 26.37 30.84
N ARG A 393 20.22 25.99 30.39
CA ARG A 393 19.17 25.40 31.23
C ARG A 393 19.11 23.88 31.13
N TYR A 394 19.40 23.34 29.97
CA TYR A 394 19.31 21.91 29.66
C TYR A 394 20.69 21.36 29.29
N ASN A 395 20.83 20.04 29.37
CA ASN A 395 22.11 19.39 29.12
C ASN A 395 22.16 18.68 27.77
N THR A 396 21.03 18.17 27.31
CA THR A 396 20.96 17.30 26.13
C THR A 396 19.90 17.78 25.14
N ILE A 397 20.28 17.95 23.87
CA ILE A 397 19.37 18.32 22.78
C ILE A 397 19.52 17.27 21.67
N MET A 398 18.40 16.75 21.19
CA MET A 398 18.35 15.79 20.09
C MET A 398 17.75 16.43 18.84
N PHE A 399 18.37 16.16 17.69
CA PHE A 399 17.97 16.61 16.36
C PHE A 399 17.59 15.39 15.53
N CYS A 400 16.45 15.45 14.86
CA CYS A 400 15.92 14.40 14.00
C CYS A 400 15.60 14.98 12.62
N PRO A 401 15.88 14.26 11.52
CA PRO A 401 15.62 14.74 10.17
C PRO A 401 14.12 14.82 9.89
N LEU A 402 13.69 15.87 9.19
CA LEU A 402 12.38 15.91 8.55
C LEU A 402 12.57 15.76 7.05
N HIS A 403 12.05 14.68 6.49
CA HIS A 403 12.25 14.36 5.09
C HIS A 403 11.14 13.44 4.56
N PHE A 404 11.03 13.39 3.24
CA PHE A 404 10.25 12.38 2.54
C PHE A 404 11.11 11.78 1.44
N GLN A 405 11.49 10.50 1.59
CA GLN A 405 12.53 9.89 0.75
C GLN A 405 13.81 10.77 0.78
N GLU A 406 14.33 11.14 -0.39
CA GLU A 406 15.51 12.00 -0.59
C GLU A 406 15.22 13.51 -0.50
N HIS A 407 13.98 13.89 -0.24
CA HIS A 407 13.55 15.28 -0.12
C HIS A 407 13.67 15.79 1.31
N VAL A 408 14.50 16.80 1.54
CA VAL A 408 14.76 17.33 2.89
C VAL A 408 13.82 18.49 3.18
N ILE A 409 12.94 18.27 4.17
CA ILE A 409 11.93 19.25 4.60
C ILE A 409 12.52 20.19 5.67
N GLY A 410 13.37 19.66 6.56
CA GLY A 410 13.95 20.40 7.67
C GLY A 410 14.40 19.47 8.80
N TYR A 411 14.24 19.89 10.05
CA TYR A 411 14.53 19.05 11.21
C TYR A 411 13.63 19.35 12.41
N TYR A 412 13.47 18.34 13.25
CA TYR A 412 12.83 18.43 14.56
C TYR A 412 13.90 18.44 15.64
N ALA A 413 13.84 19.40 16.56
CA ALA A 413 14.74 19.45 17.70
C ALA A 413 13.96 19.29 19.00
N ALA A 414 14.42 18.45 19.92
CA ALA A 414 13.79 18.25 21.23
C ALA A 414 14.84 18.17 22.34
N ILE A 415 14.50 18.68 23.52
CA ILE A 415 15.32 18.47 24.72
C ILE A 415 15.20 17.01 25.13
N ALA A 416 16.36 16.36 25.30
CA ALA A 416 16.47 14.92 25.50
C ALA A 416 16.78 14.50 26.94
N ASP A 417 16.92 15.46 27.87
CA ASP A 417 17.19 15.20 29.29
C ASP A 417 16.20 14.19 29.90
N ASP A 418 14.90 14.30 29.59
CA ASP A 418 13.87 13.35 30.04
C ASP A 418 13.62 12.21 29.04
N LEU A 419 13.96 12.39 27.75
CA LEU A 419 13.68 11.43 26.67
C LEU A 419 14.54 10.18 26.77
N LEU A 420 15.79 10.35 27.22
CA LEU A 420 16.72 9.24 27.41
C LEU A 420 16.46 8.49 28.72
N VAL A 421 15.64 9.03 29.63
CA VAL A 421 15.31 8.39 30.91
C VAL A 421 14.34 7.23 30.70
N ASN A 422 13.34 7.42 29.84
CA ASN A 422 12.28 6.44 29.58
C ASN A 422 12.36 5.92 28.13
N PRO A 423 12.63 4.62 27.89
CA PRO A 423 12.70 4.04 26.55
C PRO A 423 11.45 4.32 25.68
N GLY A 424 10.27 4.41 26.29
CA GLY A 424 9.03 4.75 25.58
C GLY A 424 9.02 6.18 25.00
N SER A 425 9.76 7.11 25.60
CA SER A 425 9.82 8.51 25.16
C SER A 425 10.68 8.69 23.90
N PHE A 426 11.76 7.93 23.76
CA PHE A 426 12.56 7.92 22.52
C PHE A 426 11.72 7.38 21.35
N TYR A 427 11.01 6.27 21.58
CA TYR A 427 10.11 5.69 20.57
C TYR A 427 8.97 6.64 20.20
N TYR A 428 8.41 7.36 21.18
CA TYR A 428 7.41 8.40 20.92
C TYR A 428 7.92 9.46 19.94
N VAL A 429 9.17 9.92 20.10
CA VAL A 429 9.77 10.91 19.19
C VAL A 429 9.96 10.34 17.79
N GLN A 430 10.43 9.10 17.67
CA GLN A 430 10.51 8.43 16.37
C GLN A 430 9.14 8.42 15.68
N ARG A 431 8.11 7.92 16.37
CA ARG A 431 6.74 7.87 15.83
C ARG A 431 6.20 9.23 15.45
N LEU A 432 6.47 10.25 16.28
CA LEU A 432 6.06 11.63 16.07
C LEU A 432 6.73 12.23 14.84
N VAL A 433 8.05 12.08 14.67
CA VAL A 433 8.79 12.60 13.53
C VAL A 433 8.30 11.95 12.23
N GLU A 434 8.11 10.63 12.20
CA GLU A 434 7.55 9.94 11.03
C GLU A 434 6.13 10.45 10.68
N SER A 435 5.29 10.69 11.69
CA SER A 435 3.95 11.25 11.49
C SER A 435 3.96 12.71 11.01
N ILE A 436 4.90 13.52 11.50
CA ILE A 436 5.11 14.89 11.03
C ILE A 436 5.57 14.87 9.57
N ASN A 437 6.52 14.02 9.19
CA ASN A 437 7.02 13.88 7.82
C ASN A 437 5.88 13.58 6.85
N GLN A 438 5.05 12.57 7.15
CA GLN A 438 3.92 12.21 6.31
C GLN A 438 2.88 13.34 6.22
N ALA A 439 2.56 14.01 7.33
CA ALA A 439 1.58 15.08 7.34
C ALA A 439 2.06 16.35 6.60
N LEU A 440 3.34 16.71 6.72
CA LEU A 440 3.95 17.81 5.97
C LEU A 440 3.97 17.50 4.47
N GLU A 441 4.34 16.29 4.06
CA GLU A 441 4.37 15.94 2.64
C GLU A 441 2.96 15.91 2.02
N ASN A 442 1.97 15.34 2.72
CA ASN A 442 0.58 15.36 2.27
C ASN A 442 0.10 16.81 2.05
N PHE A 443 0.39 17.70 3.01
CA PHE A 443 0.05 19.12 2.89
C PHE A 443 0.77 19.78 1.71
N ARG A 444 2.07 19.50 1.51
CA ARG A 444 2.85 20.04 0.40
C ARG A 444 2.28 19.62 -0.95
N ILE A 445 1.98 18.34 -1.13
CA ILE A 445 1.38 17.79 -2.35
C ILE A 445 0.04 18.50 -2.62
N GLU A 446 -0.82 18.59 -1.62
CA GLU A 446 -2.12 19.25 -1.77
C GLU A 446 -1.99 20.74 -2.09
N TYR A 447 -1.06 21.45 -1.43
CA TYR A 447 -0.77 22.85 -1.69
C TYR A 447 -0.30 23.08 -3.13
N LEU A 448 0.65 22.27 -3.61
CA LEU A 448 1.16 22.34 -4.98
C LEU A 448 0.07 22.03 -6.01
N LEU A 449 -0.79 21.05 -5.75
CA LEU A 449 -1.93 20.70 -6.60
C LEU A 449 -2.97 21.81 -6.67
N ARG A 450 -3.33 22.41 -5.53
CA ARG A 450 -4.24 23.56 -5.47
C ARG A 450 -3.69 24.73 -6.28
N ASN A 451 -2.40 25.03 -6.11
CA ASN A 451 -1.74 26.09 -6.89
C ASN A 451 -1.72 25.79 -8.39
N ALA A 452 -1.39 24.56 -8.79
CA ALA A 452 -1.42 24.16 -10.19
C ALA A 452 -2.83 24.22 -10.80
N ASN A 453 -3.85 23.80 -10.07
CA ASN A 453 -5.26 23.91 -10.49
C ASN A 453 -5.72 25.37 -10.60
N ASN A 454 -5.28 26.24 -9.70
CA ASN A 454 -5.57 27.67 -9.77
C ASN A 454 -4.90 28.31 -11.01
N GLU A 455 -3.65 27.96 -11.31
CA GLU A 455 -2.95 28.39 -12.55
C GLU A 455 -3.67 27.90 -13.81
N LEU A 456 -4.11 26.64 -13.84
CA LEU A 456 -4.87 26.06 -14.95
C LEU A 456 -6.24 26.75 -15.14
N SER A 457 -6.94 27.03 -14.04
CA SER A 457 -8.26 27.69 -14.06
C SER A 457 -8.19 29.08 -14.67
N LEU A 458 -7.15 29.86 -14.36
CA LEU A 458 -6.94 31.21 -14.90
C LEU A 458 -6.60 31.19 -16.41
N THR A 459 -5.89 30.16 -16.88
CA THR A 459 -5.49 30.01 -18.29
C THR A 459 -6.69 29.71 -19.20
N HIS A 460 -7.78 29.14 -18.66
CA HIS A 460 -8.99 28.80 -19.41
C HIS A 460 -10.00 29.92 -19.58
N LEU A 461 -9.82 31.09 -18.96
CA LEU A 461 -10.80 32.20 -18.97
C LEU A 461 -10.37 33.40 -19.84
N ILE A 462 -9.09 33.47 -20.22
CA ILE A 462 -8.51 34.59 -20.97
C ILE A 462 -8.18 34.15 -22.40
N ASP A 463 -8.40 35.02 -23.39
CA ASP A 463 -7.96 34.82 -24.76
C ASP A 463 -6.44 35.10 -24.86
N PRO A 464 -5.62 34.12 -25.29
CA PRO A 464 -4.16 34.23 -25.23
C PRO A 464 -3.57 35.26 -26.20
N LEU A 465 -4.32 35.66 -27.24
CA LEU A 465 -3.84 36.66 -28.19
C LEU A 465 -4.08 38.08 -27.68
N THR A 466 -5.23 38.31 -27.03
CA THR A 466 -5.73 39.66 -26.73
C THR A 466 -5.71 40.03 -25.25
N ASN A 467 -5.49 39.07 -24.35
CA ASN A 467 -5.42 39.30 -22.90
C ASN A 467 -6.69 39.97 -22.30
N ILE A 468 -7.84 39.69 -22.92
CA ILE A 468 -9.20 39.94 -22.42
C ILE A 468 -9.91 38.59 -22.25
N TYR A 469 -11.11 38.55 -21.66
CA TYR A 469 -11.77 37.26 -21.42
C TYR A 469 -12.06 36.51 -22.74
N ASN A 470 -12.06 35.19 -22.70
CA ASN A 470 -12.64 34.39 -23.77
C ASN A 470 -14.15 34.19 -23.50
N ARG A 471 -14.86 33.53 -24.42
CA ARG A 471 -16.30 33.27 -24.28
C ARG A 471 -16.69 32.64 -22.95
N ARG A 472 -15.88 31.73 -22.40
CA ARG A 472 -16.14 31.10 -21.09
C ARG A 472 -15.95 32.10 -19.96
N GLY A 473 -14.82 32.81 -19.94
CA GLY A 473 -14.53 33.87 -18.95
C GLY A 473 -15.59 34.96 -18.90
N TYR A 474 -16.17 35.31 -20.06
CA TYR A 474 -17.29 36.26 -20.13
C TYR A 474 -18.52 35.79 -19.34
N PHE A 475 -18.99 34.55 -19.55
CA PHE A 475 -20.18 34.04 -18.86
C PHE A 475 -19.94 33.81 -17.37
N GLU A 476 -18.74 33.40 -16.97
CA GLU A 476 -18.38 33.30 -15.55
C GLU A 476 -18.42 34.67 -14.87
N ARG A 477 -17.84 35.71 -15.50
CA ARG A 477 -17.86 37.07 -14.92
C ARG A 477 -19.23 37.71 -14.93
N ILE A 478 -20.08 37.40 -15.92
CA ILE A 478 -21.50 37.80 -15.93
C ILE A 478 -22.25 37.14 -14.78
N ASN A 479 -22.04 35.85 -14.52
CA ASN A 479 -22.66 35.16 -13.39
C ASN A 479 -22.26 35.79 -12.04
N GLU A 480 -20.98 36.14 -11.87
CA GLU A 480 -20.51 36.86 -10.67
C GLU A 480 -21.18 38.23 -10.51
N LEU A 481 -21.38 38.96 -11.62
CA LEU A 481 -22.08 40.24 -11.61
C LEU A 481 -23.57 40.10 -11.24
N MET A 482 -24.20 38.95 -11.52
CA MET A 482 -25.59 38.64 -11.14
C MET A 482 -25.73 38.12 -9.71
N LEU A 483 -24.76 37.37 -9.18
CA LEU A 483 -24.79 36.84 -7.81
C LEU A 483 -24.88 37.93 -6.73
N GLY A 484 -24.48 39.16 -7.06
CA GLY A 484 -24.51 40.32 -6.15
C GLY A 484 -25.81 41.14 -6.14
N ASN A 485 -26.74 40.98 -7.09
CA ASN A 485 -27.93 41.84 -7.24
C ASN A 485 -29.13 41.09 -7.87
N GLU A 486 -30.36 41.29 -7.35
CA GLU A 486 -31.58 40.63 -7.89
C GLU A 486 -31.94 41.05 -9.34
N LYS A 487 -31.52 42.26 -9.78
CA LYS A 487 -31.69 42.77 -11.15
C LYS A 487 -30.54 43.70 -11.52
N CYS A 488 -29.85 43.41 -12.62
CA CYS A 488 -28.73 44.21 -13.11
C CYS A 488 -29.08 44.96 -14.39
N ASN A 489 -28.89 46.27 -14.39
CA ASN A 489 -28.98 47.11 -15.58
C ASN A 489 -27.66 47.06 -16.34
N VAL A 490 -27.67 46.48 -17.53
CA VAL A 490 -26.46 46.28 -18.35
C VAL A 490 -26.60 46.90 -19.75
N ILE A 491 -25.52 47.49 -20.23
CA ILE A 491 -25.31 47.85 -21.64
C ILE A 491 -24.44 46.77 -22.24
N LEU A 492 -24.86 46.22 -23.37
CA LEU A 492 -24.15 45.18 -24.11
C LEU A 492 -23.80 45.71 -25.50
N VAL A 493 -22.54 45.61 -25.87
CA VAL A 493 -21.99 46.06 -27.13
C VAL A 493 -21.29 44.89 -27.82
N SER A 494 -21.75 44.54 -29.02
CA SER A 494 -21.14 43.52 -29.88
C SER A 494 -20.36 44.23 -30.96
N CYS A 495 -19.08 43.87 -31.12
CA CYS A 495 -18.15 44.46 -32.07
C CYS A 495 -17.60 43.36 -32.99
N ASP A 496 -17.58 43.64 -34.28
CA ASP A 496 -17.02 42.77 -35.30
C ASP A 496 -16.02 43.57 -36.14
N MET A 497 -14.83 43.03 -36.35
CA MET A 497 -13.79 43.70 -37.13
C MET A 497 -14.08 43.64 -38.63
N ASP A 498 -14.13 44.80 -39.27
CA ASP A 498 -14.35 44.88 -40.71
C ASP A 498 -13.07 44.46 -41.46
N ARG A 499 -13.21 43.68 -42.54
CA ARG A 499 -12.14 43.35 -43.50
C ARG A 499 -10.89 42.68 -42.92
N LEU A 500 -10.99 42.02 -41.77
CA LEU A 500 -9.86 41.24 -41.21
C LEU A 500 -9.31 40.20 -42.20
N LYS A 501 -10.19 39.57 -43.00
CA LYS A 501 -9.78 38.64 -44.05
C LYS A 501 -8.91 39.31 -45.13
N GLU A 502 -9.25 40.52 -45.56
CA GLU A 502 -8.46 41.26 -46.56
C GLU A 502 -7.08 41.64 -45.99
N ILE A 503 -7.02 42.00 -44.70
CA ILE A 503 -5.74 42.29 -44.01
C ILE A 503 -4.87 41.02 -43.95
N ASN A 504 -5.45 39.88 -43.54
CA ASN A 504 -4.74 38.60 -43.49
C ASN A 504 -4.25 38.14 -44.87
N ASP A 505 -5.11 38.23 -45.88
CA ASP A 505 -4.83 37.76 -47.24
C ASP A 505 -3.80 38.67 -47.97
N THR A 506 -3.71 39.95 -47.59
CA THR A 506 -2.82 40.94 -48.24
C THR A 506 -1.50 41.14 -47.51
N TYR A 507 -1.50 41.14 -46.16
CA TYR A 507 -0.36 41.52 -45.33
C TYR A 507 0.12 40.41 -44.38
N GLY A 508 -0.57 39.27 -44.35
CA GLY A 508 -0.22 38.10 -43.55
C GLY A 508 -0.89 38.05 -42.17
N HIS A 509 -0.91 36.86 -41.57
CA HIS A 509 -1.59 36.60 -40.31
C HIS A 509 -1.00 37.35 -39.10
N SER A 510 0.30 37.66 -39.11
CA SER A 510 0.94 38.46 -38.06
C SER A 510 0.42 39.90 -38.00
N GLU A 511 0.11 40.51 -39.15
CA GLU A 511 -0.49 41.85 -39.23
C GLU A 511 -1.98 41.83 -38.84
N GLY A 512 -2.68 40.73 -39.16
CA GLY A 512 -4.02 40.46 -38.63
C GLY A 512 -4.05 40.35 -37.10
N ASP A 513 -3.11 39.63 -36.50
CA ASP A 513 -2.98 39.52 -35.04
C ASP A 513 -2.71 40.88 -34.37
N ILE A 514 -1.91 41.75 -35.00
CA ILE A 514 -1.69 43.12 -34.52
C ILE A 514 -2.98 43.94 -34.57
N ALA A 515 -3.76 43.82 -35.66
CA ALA A 515 -5.02 44.51 -35.80
C ALA A 515 -6.07 44.04 -34.78
N ILE A 516 -6.13 42.73 -34.51
CA ILE A 516 -7.00 42.13 -33.50
C ILE A 516 -6.62 42.60 -32.09
N LYS A 517 -5.32 42.68 -31.76
CA LYS A 517 -4.84 43.24 -30.49
C LYS A 517 -5.22 44.71 -30.33
N ALA A 518 -5.08 45.51 -31.39
CA ALA A 518 -5.47 46.93 -31.36
C ALA A 518 -6.96 47.13 -31.05
N VAL A 519 -7.83 46.30 -31.64
CA VAL A 519 -9.28 46.31 -31.34
C VAL A 519 -9.54 45.89 -29.89
N ALA A 520 -8.86 44.84 -29.40
CA ALA A 520 -9.01 44.40 -28.02
C ALA A 520 -8.58 45.47 -27.00
N ASP A 521 -7.47 46.17 -27.24
CA ASP A 521 -6.98 47.25 -26.39
C ASP A 521 -7.95 48.46 -26.40
N ALA A 522 -8.53 48.78 -27.57
CA ALA A 522 -9.54 49.84 -27.69
C ALA A 522 -10.82 49.49 -26.91
N ILE A 523 -11.29 48.24 -27.01
CA ILE A 523 -12.45 47.75 -26.27
C ILE A 523 -12.17 47.74 -24.77
N LYS A 524 -10.99 47.26 -24.35
CA LYS A 524 -10.57 47.24 -22.94
C LYS A 524 -10.49 48.64 -22.34
N THR A 525 -10.03 49.62 -23.12
CA THR A 525 -9.97 51.03 -22.70
C THR A 525 -11.38 51.62 -22.55
N GLY A 526 -12.28 51.39 -23.51
CA GLY A 526 -13.67 51.84 -23.43
C GLY A 526 -14.49 51.13 -22.34
N CYS A 527 -14.12 49.90 -21.99
CA CYS A 527 -14.77 49.06 -20.97
C CYS A 527 -14.66 49.63 -19.55
N GLY A 528 -13.54 50.29 -19.21
CA GLY A 528 -13.27 50.76 -17.85
C GLY A 528 -13.03 49.64 -16.84
N LYS A 529 -12.99 49.98 -15.54
CA LYS A 529 -12.66 49.02 -14.46
C LYS A 529 -13.82 48.09 -14.07
N ASP A 530 -15.05 48.51 -14.33
CA ASP A 530 -16.28 47.82 -13.89
C ASP A 530 -16.98 47.06 -15.03
N GLY A 531 -16.40 47.06 -16.23
CA GLY A 531 -16.94 46.36 -17.38
C GLY A 531 -16.28 44.99 -17.63
N ILE A 532 -16.96 44.16 -18.41
CA ILE A 532 -16.52 42.83 -18.85
C ILE A 532 -16.31 42.89 -20.35
N CYS A 533 -15.07 42.68 -20.82
CA CYS A 533 -14.74 42.59 -22.24
C CYS A 533 -14.23 41.21 -22.59
N ALA A 534 -14.68 40.67 -23.72
CA ALA A 534 -14.30 39.33 -24.16
C ALA A 534 -14.20 39.20 -25.68
N ARG A 535 -13.37 38.25 -26.14
CA ARG A 535 -13.29 37.81 -27.52
C ARG A 535 -13.97 36.45 -27.66
N PHE A 536 -14.94 36.34 -28.56
CA PHE A 536 -15.72 35.13 -28.75
C PHE A 536 -15.15 34.20 -29.83
N GLY A 537 -14.40 34.76 -30.78
CA GLY A 537 -13.63 34.04 -31.78
C GLY A 537 -13.32 34.93 -32.98
N GLY A 538 -12.26 34.63 -33.74
CA GLY A 538 -11.93 35.34 -34.99
C GLY A 538 -11.84 36.87 -34.81
N ASP A 539 -12.82 37.57 -35.38
CA ASP A 539 -13.04 39.01 -35.42
C ASP A 539 -14.14 39.52 -34.45
N GLU A 540 -14.74 38.64 -33.64
CA GLU A 540 -15.89 38.96 -32.78
C GLU A 540 -15.51 39.26 -31.33
N PHE A 541 -15.99 40.40 -30.84
CA PHE A 541 -15.77 40.90 -29.49
C PHE A 541 -17.09 41.32 -28.85
N ILE A 542 -17.15 41.20 -27.53
CA ILE A 542 -18.28 41.62 -26.73
C ILE A 542 -17.79 42.46 -25.54
N LEU A 543 -18.59 43.45 -25.20
CA LEU A 543 -18.40 44.31 -24.06
C LEU A 543 -19.72 44.41 -23.30
N THR A 544 -19.67 44.25 -21.98
CA THR A 544 -20.82 44.50 -21.10
C THR A 544 -20.43 45.41 -19.94
N VAL A 545 -21.21 46.46 -19.71
CA VAL A 545 -20.95 47.43 -18.65
C VAL A 545 -22.24 47.66 -17.85
N PRO A 546 -22.20 47.62 -16.50
CA PRO A 546 -23.36 47.98 -15.69
C PRO A 546 -23.63 49.49 -15.79
N TYR A 547 -24.91 49.90 -15.82
CA TYR A 547 -25.30 51.32 -15.89
C TYR A 547 -26.26 51.73 -14.79
N ASN A 548 -26.06 52.94 -14.25
CA ASN A 548 -26.87 53.52 -13.17
C ASN A 548 -27.60 54.82 -13.57
N THR A 549 -27.29 55.39 -14.75
CA THR A 549 -27.84 56.68 -15.24
C THR A 549 -28.21 56.58 -16.73
N ASP A 550 -28.29 57.70 -17.47
CA ASP A 550 -28.84 57.80 -18.83
C ASP A 550 -28.22 56.79 -19.84
N LYS A 551 -28.99 55.74 -20.11
CA LYS A 551 -28.64 54.58 -20.95
C LYS A 551 -28.19 54.94 -22.36
N GLN A 552 -28.75 55.99 -22.97
CA GLN A 552 -28.47 56.35 -24.36
C GLN A 552 -27.19 57.16 -24.46
N ARG A 553 -26.91 58.00 -23.45
CA ARG A 553 -25.68 58.77 -23.33
C ARG A 553 -24.48 57.87 -23.03
N GLU A 554 -24.61 56.91 -22.11
CA GLU A 554 -23.53 55.96 -21.78
C GLU A 554 -23.20 55.04 -22.96
N LEU A 555 -24.19 54.51 -23.67
CA LEU A 555 -23.93 53.72 -24.88
C LEU A 555 -23.19 54.54 -25.95
N SER A 556 -23.60 55.80 -26.17
CA SER A 556 -22.94 56.69 -27.14
C SER A 556 -21.50 57.02 -26.73
N ARG A 557 -21.23 57.17 -25.42
CA ARG A 557 -19.90 57.39 -24.87
C ARG A 557 -18.99 56.19 -25.12
N LEU A 558 -19.43 54.98 -24.77
CA LEU A 558 -18.67 53.74 -24.93
C LEU A 558 -18.26 53.51 -26.39
N VAL A 559 -19.22 53.64 -27.32
CA VAL A 559 -18.94 53.48 -28.76
C VAL A 559 -17.99 54.57 -29.27
N GLY A 560 -18.14 55.81 -28.80
CA GLY A 560 -17.26 56.93 -29.16
C GLY A 560 -15.83 56.75 -28.67
N GLU A 561 -15.63 56.22 -27.46
CA GLU A 561 -14.30 55.95 -26.90
C GLU A 561 -13.57 54.85 -27.66
N ILE A 562 -14.27 53.74 -27.97
CA ILE A 562 -13.71 52.64 -28.77
C ILE A 562 -13.30 53.15 -30.15
N GLN A 563 -14.15 53.94 -30.81
CA GLN A 563 -13.84 54.51 -32.12
C GLN A 563 -12.64 55.48 -32.06
N THR A 564 -12.56 56.30 -31.02
CA THR A 564 -11.46 57.27 -30.85
C THR A 564 -10.11 56.59 -30.68
N GLU A 565 -10.04 55.49 -29.91
CA GLU A 565 -8.81 54.73 -29.74
C GLU A 565 -8.41 53.96 -31.00
N ILE A 566 -9.38 53.45 -31.78
CA ILE A 566 -9.11 52.86 -33.10
C ILE A 566 -8.56 53.91 -34.07
N ASP A 567 -9.14 55.11 -34.12
CA ASP A 567 -8.68 56.20 -34.98
C ASP A 567 -7.28 56.69 -34.59
N LYS A 568 -6.94 56.62 -33.29
CA LYS A 568 -5.62 56.93 -32.77
C LYS A 568 -4.60 55.86 -33.16
N PHE A 569 -4.97 54.58 -33.11
CA PHE A 569 -4.15 53.49 -33.63
C PHE A 569 -3.88 53.69 -35.13
N ASN A 570 -4.92 53.93 -35.95
CA ASN A 570 -4.78 54.14 -37.39
C ASN A 570 -3.84 55.32 -37.73
N ARG A 571 -3.88 56.42 -36.94
CA ARG A 571 -3.00 57.58 -37.14
C ARG A 571 -1.56 57.37 -36.68
N SER A 572 -1.33 56.52 -35.68
CA SER A 572 -0.01 56.37 -35.03
C SER A 572 0.76 55.11 -35.43
N ALA A 573 0.06 54.06 -35.89
CA ALA A 573 0.67 52.76 -36.16
C ALA A 573 1.44 52.71 -37.49
N GLY A 574 1.21 53.66 -38.41
CA GLY A 574 1.90 53.74 -39.71
C GLY A 574 1.69 52.51 -40.60
N LYS A 575 0.57 51.80 -40.42
CA LYS A 575 0.25 50.55 -41.12
C LYS A 575 -0.34 50.84 -42.51
N PRO A 576 -0.15 49.95 -43.50
CA PRO A 576 -0.67 50.13 -44.87
C PRO A 576 -2.18 49.86 -45.00
N TYR A 577 -2.88 49.68 -43.87
CA TYR A 577 -4.31 49.41 -43.78
C TYR A 577 -4.91 50.17 -42.59
N GLU A 578 -6.20 50.48 -42.68
CA GLU A 578 -6.95 51.05 -41.58
C GLU A 578 -7.77 49.95 -40.89
N VAL A 579 -7.73 49.93 -39.56
CA VAL A 579 -8.57 49.08 -38.71
C VAL A 579 -9.92 49.77 -38.53
N SER A 580 -11.01 49.07 -38.81
CA SER A 580 -12.36 49.55 -38.52
C SER A 580 -13.23 48.43 -37.96
N ILE A 581 -14.23 48.79 -37.16
CA ILE A 581 -15.15 47.84 -36.54
C ILE A 581 -16.60 48.21 -36.84
N SER A 582 -17.47 47.21 -36.94
CA SER A 582 -18.91 47.35 -36.91
C SER A 582 -19.42 47.04 -35.50
N VAL A 583 -20.28 47.90 -34.97
CA VAL A 583 -20.71 47.91 -33.58
C VAL A 583 -22.23 47.90 -33.51
N GLY A 584 -22.78 46.95 -32.77
CA GLY A 584 -24.16 46.93 -32.32
C GLY A 584 -24.22 47.17 -30.83
N GLY A 585 -25.15 48.00 -30.37
CA GLY A 585 -25.31 48.31 -28.95
C GLY A 585 -26.76 48.17 -28.51
N SER A 586 -26.99 47.47 -27.41
CA SER A 586 -28.30 47.42 -26.75
C SER A 586 -28.14 47.52 -25.24
N TYR A 587 -29.25 47.73 -24.54
CA TYR A 587 -29.27 47.82 -23.09
C TYR A 587 -30.53 47.14 -22.56
N GLY A 588 -30.45 46.58 -21.37
CA GLY A 588 -31.57 45.89 -20.74
C GLY A 588 -31.36 45.71 -19.25
N THR A 589 -32.41 45.26 -18.57
CA THR A 589 -32.31 44.74 -17.20
C THR A 589 -32.32 43.24 -17.30
N VAL A 590 -31.30 42.59 -16.76
CA VAL A 590 -31.11 41.14 -16.84
C VAL A 590 -31.05 40.53 -15.43
N SER A 591 -31.58 39.32 -15.32
CA SER A 591 -31.67 38.51 -14.09
C SER A 591 -31.24 37.06 -14.30
N SER A 592 -31.06 36.63 -15.56
CA SER A 592 -30.59 35.29 -15.94
C SER A 592 -29.63 35.32 -17.13
N VAL A 593 -28.89 34.24 -17.32
CA VAL A 593 -27.99 34.06 -18.48
C VAL A 593 -28.79 33.99 -19.79
N GLU A 594 -30.00 33.45 -19.76
CA GLU A 594 -30.92 33.41 -20.90
C GLU A 594 -31.31 34.82 -21.38
N GLU A 595 -31.59 35.74 -20.46
CA GLU A 595 -31.90 37.15 -20.79
C GLU A 595 -30.69 37.89 -21.36
N VAL A 596 -29.48 37.60 -20.86
CA VAL A 596 -28.23 38.11 -21.44
C VAL A 596 -28.05 37.60 -22.86
N ASN A 597 -28.28 36.30 -23.10
CA ASN A 597 -28.22 35.72 -24.44
C ASN A 597 -29.27 36.32 -25.40
N GLU A 598 -30.45 36.68 -24.90
CA GLU A 598 -31.46 37.38 -25.70
C GLU A 598 -31.03 38.81 -26.06
N LEU A 599 -30.46 39.53 -25.09
CA LEU A 599 -29.89 40.87 -25.32
C LEU A 599 -28.73 40.80 -26.33
N MET A 600 -27.89 39.76 -26.27
CA MET A 600 -26.84 39.49 -27.25
C MET A 600 -27.40 39.31 -28.66
N ARG A 601 -28.42 38.47 -28.85
CA ARG A 601 -29.07 38.28 -30.16
C ARG A 601 -29.58 39.59 -30.76
N ASN A 602 -30.17 40.45 -29.93
CA ASN A 602 -30.62 41.77 -30.37
C ASN A 602 -29.45 42.69 -30.77
N THR A 603 -28.35 42.62 -30.02
CA THR A 603 -27.15 43.42 -30.27
C THR A 603 -26.44 42.99 -31.56
N ASP A 604 -26.31 41.69 -31.78
CA ASP A 604 -25.71 41.12 -33.00
C ASP A 604 -26.52 41.49 -34.25
N ARG A 605 -27.86 41.54 -34.14
CA ARG A 605 -28.72 42.02 -35.24
C ARG A 605 -28.41 43.48 -35.60
N LEU A 606 -28.26 44.35 -34.61
CA LEU A 606 -27.93 45.78 -34.82
C LEU A 606 -26.52 45.95 -35.41
N MET A 607 -25.56 45.15 -34.95
CA MET A 607 -24.21 45.11 -35.52
C MET A 607 -24.24 44.70 -37.01
N TYR A 608 -25.01 43.65 -37.33
CA TYR A 608 -25.14 43.16 -38.70
C TYR A 608 -25.85 44.15 -39.63
N GLU A 609 -26.83 44.90 -39.13
CA GLU A 609 -27.48 46.00 -39.87
C GLU A 609 -26.47 47.11 -40.21
N GLN A 610 -25.61 47.49 -39.25
CA GLN A 610 -24.54 48.45 -39.51
C GLN A 610 -23.51 47.92 -40.54
N LYS A 611 -23.15 46.64 -40.44
CA LYS A 611 -22.25 45.94 -41.38
C LYS A 611 -22.83 45.90 -42.80
N LYS A 612 -24.16 45.77 -42.95
CA LYS A 612 -24.87 45.86 -44.23
C LYS A 612 -24.87 47.27 -44.81
N VAL A 613 -25.09 48.30 -43.99
CA VAL A 613 -25.07 49.70 -44.44
C VAL A 613 -23.69 50.09 -44.97
N LYS A 614 -22.61 49.61 -44.33
CA LYS A 614 -21.24 49.79 -44.82
C LYS A 614 -20.92 49.02 -46.12
N LYS A 615 -21.76 48.07 -46.55
CA LYS A 615 -21.56 47.17 -47.69
C LYS A 615 -22.44 47.44 -48.93
N GLY A 616 -23.24 48.51 -48.99
CA GLY A 616 -24.25 48.69 -50.03
C GLY A 616 -23.74 48.86 -51.48
N GLU A 617 -23.79 47.79 -52.29
CA GLU A 617 -24.46 47.66 -53.61
C GLU A 617 -23.97 46.39 -54.37
N ARG A 618 -24.83 45.35 -54.44
CA ARG A 618 -25.06 44.42 -55.59
C ARG A 618 -25.81 43.17 -55.11
N ALA A 619 -27.05 43.01 -55.56
CA ALA A 619 -27.86 41.80 -55.47
C ALA A 619 -28.24 41.32 -56.90
N PRO A 620 -28.64 40.05 -57.09
CA PRO A 620 -28.10 39.19 -58.14
C PRO A 620 -28.96 39.04 -59.40
N VAL A 621 -28.34 38.70 -60.53
CA VAL A 621 -29.00 38.21 -61.75
C VAL A 621 -28.65 36.75 -61.95
N PHE A 622 -29.66 35.89 -61.93
CA PHE A 622 -29.61 34.49 -62.39
C PHE A 622 -29.89 34.45 -63.90
N GLN A 623 -29.13 33.66 -64.67
CA GLN A 623 -29.60 32.87 -65.82
C GLN A 623 -28.50 31.88 -66.28
N PRO A 624 -28.84 30.79 -67.01
CA PRO A 624 -28.38 29.43 -66.74
C PRO A 624 -27.28 28.94 -67.69
N VAL A 625 -26.52 27.92 -67.26
CA VAL A 625 -25.56 27.18 -68.11
C VAL A 625 -26.00 25.72 -68.23
N PRO A 626 -26.16 25.17 -69.44
CA PRO A 626 -26.32 23.74 -69.66
C PRO A 626 -24.98 22.99 -69.65
N GLU A 627 -25.05 21.73 -69.23
CA GLU A 627 -23.96 20.77 -69.10
C GLU A 627 -23.13 20.56 -70.38
N ALA A 628 -21.80 20.46 -70.25
CA ALA A 628 -21.03 19.25 -70.62
C ALA A 628 -19.50 19.45 -70.55
N GLN A 629 -18.89 18.64 -69.68
CA GLN A 629 -17.64 17.89 -69.86
C GLN A 629 -16.26 18.60 -69.87
N LYS A 630 -15.61 18.46 -68.70
CA LYS A 630 -14.31 17.80 -68.42
C LYS A 630 -12.99 18.62 -68.44
N LYS A 631 -12.38 18.61 -67.23
CA LYS A 631 -10.96 18.56 -66.81
C LYS A 631 -10.20 19.89 -66.67
N PRO A 632 -9.15 19.99 -65.82
CA PRO A 632 -8.96 19.42 -64.48
C PRO A 632 -8.24 20.43 -63.55
N ASP A 633 -8.81 21.60 -63.23
CA ASP A 633 -8.08 22.64 -62.47
C ASP A 633 -8.62 22.93 -61.06
N GLU A 634 -9.71 22.30 -60.62
CA GLU A 634 -10.29 22.55 -59.28
C GLU A 634 -9.57 21.82 -58.12
N VAL A 635 -8.62 20.94 -58.41
CA VAL A 635 -7.89 20.21 -57.33
C VAL A 635 -6.73 21.05 -56.78
N LEU A 636 -6.17 21.98 -57.55
CA LEU A 636 -4.97 22.74 -57.16
C LEU A 636 -5.27 23.95 -56.26
N GLU A 637 -6.47 24.52 -56.35
CA GLU A 637 -6.83 25.75 -55.61
C GLU A 637 -7.36 25.43 -54.20
N GLY A 638 -8.04 24.30 -54.02
CA GLY A 638 -8.38 23.74 -52.71
C GLY A 638 -7.16 23.28 -51.92
N TYR A 639 -6.09 22.87 -52.62
CA TYR A 639 -4.82 22.45 -52.00
C TYR A 639 -4.03 23.63 -51.41
N ARG A 640 -3.99 24.79 -52.09
CA ARG A 640 -3.25 25.97 -51.62
C ARG A 640 -3.87 26.62 -50.38
N SER A 641 -5.20 26.61 -50.27
CA SER A 641 -5.95 27.18 -49.14
C SER A 641 -5.83 26.35 -47.86
N ARG A 642 -5.78 25.02 -47.96
CA ARG A 642 -5.57 24.10 -46.82
C ARG A 642 -4.12 24.08 -46.33
N ILE A 643 -3.17 24.22 -47.25
CA ILE A 643 -1.74 24.36 -46.94
C ILE A 643 -1.48 25.60 -46.07
N HIS A 644 -2.06 26.76 -46.39
CA HIS A 644 -1.82 27.98 -45.60
C HIS A 644 -2.31 27.91 -44.13
N LYS A 645 -3.32 27.08 -43.83
CA LYS A 645 -3.86 26.94 -42.46
C LYS A 645 -3.11 25.89 -41.61
N ILE A 646 -2.42 24.95 -42.26
CA ILE A 646 -1.56 23.94 -41.62
C ILE A 646 -0.15 24.49 -41.35
N PHE A 647 0.25 25.56 -42.04
CA PHE A 647 1.63 26.06 -42.09
C PHE A 647 2.00 27.14 -41.04
N SER A 648 1.22 27.33 -39.97
CA SER A 648 1.62 28.27 -38.89
C SER A 648 2.75 27.75 -37.98
N GLN A 649 3.17 26.48 -38.12
CA GLN A 649 4.27 25.85 -37.36
C GLN A 649 5.35 25.22 -38.26
N PHE A 650 5.54 25.75 -39.48
CA PHE A 650 6.38 25.10 -40.50
C PHE A 650 7.84 24.87 -40.10
N ASP A 651 8.34 25.65 -39.14
CA ASP A 651 9.73 25.60 -38.69
C ASP A 651 10.01 24.54 -37.61
N LYS A 652 9.05 23.67 -37.21
CA LYS A 652 9.24 22.72 -36.09
C LYS A 652 8.72 21.27 -36.28
N CYS A 653 7.96 20.97 -37.34
CA CYS A 653 7.29 19.66 -37.51
C CYS A 653 7.40 19.16 -38.95
N THR A 654 7.53 17.85 -39.17
CA THR A 654 7.49 17.22 -40.50
C THR A 654 6.05 16.86 -40.86
N TYR A 655 5.52 17.43 -41.93
CA TYR A 655 4.15 17.17 -42.38
C TYR A 655 4.08 16.09 -43.46
N PHE A 656 3.02 15.31 -43.41
CA PHE A 656 2.72 14.32 -44.45
C PHE A 656 1.24 14.30 -44.80
N TYR A 657 0.96 13.94 -46.04
CA TYR A 657 -0.39 13.83 -46.58
C TYR A 657 -0.46 12.65 -47.57
N MET A 658 -1.61 11.97 -47.61
CA MET A 658 -1.90 10.91 -48.59
C MET A 658 -3.15 11.24 -49.40
N ASP A 659 -3.00 11.28 -50.72
CA ASP A 659 -4.11 11.31 -51.66
C ASP A 659 -4.58 9.87 -51.91
N TYR A 660 -5.79 9.54 -51.46
CA TYR A 660 -6.34 8.19 -51.57
C TYR A 660 -6.68 7.80 -53.02
N LEU A 661 -7.09 8.75 -53.86
CA LEU A 661 -7.49 8.48 -55.25
C LEU A 661 -6.29 8.08 -56.12
N ASN A 662 -5.10 8.56 -55.78
CA ASN A 662 -3.86 8.32 -56.53
C ASN A 662 -2.85 7.42 -55.79
N PHE A 663 -3.18 6.95 -54.58
CA PHE A 663 -2.29 6.17 -53.69
C PHE A 663 -0.89 6.79 -53.54
N LYS A 664 -0.82 8.12 -53.50
CA LYS A 664 0.45 8.85 -53.49
C LYS A 664 0.64 9.63 -52.20
N TRP A 665 1.80 9.43 -51.58
CA TRP A 665 2.21 10.12 -50.37
C TRP A 665 3.01 11.37 -50.73
N TYR A 666 2.73 12.45 -50.01
CA TYR A 666 3.47 13.70 -50.07
C TYR A 666 4.03 13.95 -48.67
N ILE A 667 5.35 14.05 -48.57
CA ILE A 667 6.06 14.37 -47.33
C ILE A 667 6.82 15.66 -47.58
N ILE A 668 6.78 16.57 -46.60
CA ILE A 668 7.51 17.83 -46.68
C ILE A 668 8.82 17.64 -45.93
N GLU A 669 9.92 17.61 -46.68
CA GLU A 669 11.26 17.46 -46.12
C GLU A 669 11.72 18.73 -45.40
N ASN A 670 12.18 18.57 -44.17
CA ASN A 670 12.79 19.64 -43.37
C ASN A 670 13.86 19.09 -42.42
N ASP A 671 14.61 19.98 -41.75
CA ASP A 671 15.72 19.62 -40.86
C ASP A 671 15.28 18.84 -39.60
N HIS A 672 13.98 18.83 -39.30
CA HIS A 672 13.37 18.13 -38.17
C HIS A 672 12.86 16.72 -38.53
N MET A 673 13.02 16.30 -39.79
CA MET A 673 12.59 14.99 -40.26
C MET A 673 13.37 13.84 -39.61
N PRO A 674 12.68 12.85 -39.00
CA PRO A 674 13.30 11.64 -38.49
C PRO A 674 14.23 11.01 -39.53
N LYS A 675 15.45 10.62 -39.13
CA LYS A 675 16.45 10.08 -40.06
C LYS A 675 15.97 8.83 -40.79
N CYS A 676 15.12 8.02 -40.16
CA CYS A 676 14.51 6.83 -40.74
C CYS A 676 13.57 7.11 -41.94
N LEU A 677 13.16 8.36 -42.15
CA LEU A 677 12.30 8.77 -43.26
C LEU A 677 13.07 9.27 -44.50
N LYS A 678 14.38 9.55 -44.38
CA LYS A 678 15.20 10.15 -45.46
C LYS A 678 15.45 9.25 -46.68
N SER A 679 15.01 7.99 -46.68
CA SER A 679 15.30 7.03 -47.77
C SER A 679 14.16 6.06 -48.12
N SER A 680 12.90 6.40 -47.82
CA SER A 680 11.76 5.49 -48.01
C SER A 680 10.90 5.84 -49.24
N SER A 681 10.60 4.84 -50.08
CA SER A 681 9.63 4.93 -51.18
C SER A 681 8.19 4.55 -50.78
N VAL A 682 7.95 4.29 -49.49
CA VAL A 682 6.64 3.97 -48.90
C VAL A 682 6.22 5.04 -47.88
N GLY A 683 4.91 5.18 -47.65
CA GLY A 683 4.34 6.22 -46.77
C GLY A 683 4.97 6.27 -45.37
N PRO A 684 5.01 7.45 -44.73
CA PRO A 684 5.87 7.74 -43.57
C PRO A 684 5.59 6.86 -42.36
N LEU A 685 4.32 6.54 -42.07
CA LEU A 685 3.98 5.64 -40.97
C LEU A 685 4.50 4.21 -41.20
N ARG A 686 4.42 3.74 -42.46
CA ARG A 686 4.93 2.41 -42.85
C ARG A 686 6.46 2.41 -42.95
N ALA A 687 7.06 3.53 -43.34
CA ALA A 687 8.50 3.71 -43.38
C ALA A 687 9.12 3.61 -41.97
N ILE A 688 8.51 4.27 -40.97
CA ILE A 688 8.92 4.16 -39.56
C ILE A 688 8.83 2.71 -39.10
N TRP A 689 7.75 1.99 -39.44
CA TRP A 689 7.60 0.57 -39.11
C TRP A 689 8.69 -0.31 -39.72
N LEU A 690 8.93 -0.17 -41.03
CA LEU A 690 9.89 -1.00 -41.77
C LEU A 690 11.34 -0.68 -41.44
N SER A 691 11.63 0.54 -40.98
CA SER A 691 12.98 0.95 -40.57
C SER A 691 13.47 0.23 -39.31
N GLY A 692 12.56 -0.37 -38.52
CA GLY A 692 12.90 -0.95 -37.22
C GLY A 692 13.34 0.07 -36.16
N ALA A 693 13.20 1.38 -36.44
CA ALA A 693 13.67 2.44 -35.57
C ALA A 693 12.79 2.67 -34.33
N VAL A 694 11.60 2.08 -34.24
CA VAL A 694 10.73 2.23 -33.06
C VAL A 694 11.36 1.49 -31.88
N HIS A 695 11.49 2.18 -30.75
CA HIS A 695 12.03 1.60 -29.52
C HIS A 695 11.24 0.33 -29.12
N PRO A 696 11.89 -0.74 -28.61
CA PRO A 696 11.23 -2.02 -28.30
C PRO A 696 9.96 -1.89 -27.45
N ASP A 697 10.00 -1.05 -26.41
CA ASP A 697 8.86 -0.83 -25.50
C ASP A 697 7.67 -0.13 -26.17
N ASP A 698 7.92 0.67 -27.21
CA ASP A 698 6.89 1.51 -27.85
C ASP A 698 6.29 0.83 -29.08
N LYS A 699 6.83 -0.34 -29.46
CA LYS A 699 6.47 -1.08 -30.67
C LYS A 699 5.00 -1.50 -30.69
N LEU A 700 4.47 -2.02 -29.58
CA LEU A 700 3.07 -2.45 -29.47
C LEU A 700 2.09 -1.26 -29.52
N ILE A 701 2.47 -0.11 -28.93
CA ILE A 701 1.68 1.12 -28.96
C ILE A 701 1.59 1.64 -30.40
N TYR A 702 2.73 1.65 -31.09
CA TYR A 702 2.80 2.07 -32.48
C TYR A 702 2.05 1.11 -33.43
N GLU A 703 2.08 -0.21 -33.19
CA GLU A 703 1.25 -1.19 -33.91
C GLU A 703 -0.25 -0.93 -33.71
N SER A 704 -0.67 -0.70 -32.46
CA SER A 704 -2.07 -0.41 -32.13
C SER A 704 -2.57 0.86 -32.81
N PHE A 705 -1.75 1.91 -32.78
CA PHE A 705 -2.00 3.17 -33.49
C PHE A 705 -2.15 2.96 -35.01
N CYS A 706 -1.21 2.23 -35.63
CA CYS A 706 -1.29 1.90 -37.06
C CYS A 706 -2.50 1.02 -37.39
N ARG A 707 -2.89 0.10 -36.49
CA ARG A 707 -4.06 -0.77 -36.65
C ARG A 707 -5.37 0.00 -36.56
N LYS A 708 -5.49 0.98 -35.66
CA LYS A 708 -6.66 1.89 -35.60
C LYS A 708 -6.84 2.64 -36.91
N ILE A 709 -5.76 3.23 -37.43
CA ILE A 709 -5.77 3.90 -38.73
C ILE A 709 -6.17 2.91 -39.84
N LYS A 710 -5.62 1.69 -39.83
CA LYS A 710 -5.94 0.65 -40.82
C LYS A 710 -7.40 0.21 -40.75
N ASN A 711 -7.93 -0.05 -39.57
CA ASN A 711 -9.32 -0.46 -39.38
C ASN A 711 -10.31 0.64 -39.81
N SER A 712 -9.92 1.93 -39.69
CA SER A 712 -10.68 3.04 -40.27
C SER A 712 -10.72 3.08 -41.81
N PHE A 713 -9.96 2.23 -42.51
CA PHE A 713 -10.14 2.01 -43.96
C PHE A 713 -11.23 0.99 -44.26
N ASP A 714 -11.46 0.02 -43.37
CA ASP A 714 -12.35 -1.12 -43.59
C ASP A 714 -13.77 -0.88 -43.00
N ASP A 715 -13.87 -0.09 -41.91
CA ASP A 715 -15.12 0.25 -41.20
C ASP A 715 -15.46 1.76 -41.23
N LYS A 716 -16.71 2.13 -40.88
CA LYS A 716 -17.13 3.54 -40.76
C LYS A 716 -16.20 4.30 -39.79
N ILE A 717 -15.69 5.46 -40.22
CA ILE A 717 -14.80 6.32 -39.41
C ILE A 717 -15.46 6.69 -38.07
N THR A 718 -14.90 6.19 -36.96
CA THR A 718 -15.33 6.50 -35.59
C THR A 718 -14.56 7.66 -34.98
N ASP A 719 -13.27 7.79 -35.30
CA ASP A 719 -12.37 8.81 -34.76
C ASP A 719 -11.77 9.66 -35.90
N SER A 720 -11.98 10.98 -35.85
CA SER A 720 -11.51 11.93 -36.88
C SER A 720 -10.08 12.42 -36.69
N SER A 721 -9.48 12.17 -35.52
CA SER A 721 -8.09 12.51 -35.22
C SER A 721 -7.47 11.53 -34.23
N LEU A 722 -6.22 11.14 -34.48
CA LEU A 722 -5.45 10.18 -33.69
C LEU A 722 -4.06 10.76 -33.41
N ASN A 723 -3.52 10.48 -32.23
CA ASN A 723 -2.14 10.84 -31.89
C ASN A 723 -1.40 9.69 -31.18
N VAL A 724 -0.08 9.72 -31.24
CA VAL A 724 0.79 8.80 -30.50
C VAL A 724 2.14 9.45 -30.24
N ASN A 725 2.69 9.28 -29.03
CA ASN A 725 4.07 9.65 -28.72
C ASN A 725 4.92 8.38 -28.65
N ILE A 726 6.03 8.35 -29.39
CA ILE A 726 6.92 7.18 -29.48
C ILE A 726 8.40 7.61 -29.46
N ARG A 727 9.28 6.72 -29.03
CA ARG A 727 10.72 6.87 -29.17
C ARG A 727 11.19 6.23 -30.47
N LEU A 728 11.95 6.99 -31.25
CA LEU A 728 12.68 6.50 -32.42
C LEU A 728 14.18 6.47 -32.09
N CYS A 729 14.82 5.32 -32.32
CA CYS A 729 16.25 5.13 -32.14
C CYS A 729 17.01 5.78 -33.31
N GLU A 730 17.64 6.92 -33.06
CA GLU A 730 18.52 7.58 -34.02
C GLU A 730 19.99 7.35 -33.64
N GLY A 731 20.58 6.24 -34.10
CA GLY A 731 21.88 5.76 -33.61
C GLY A 731 21.72 5.01 -32.28
N ASP A 732 22.60 5.25 -31.31
CA ASP A 732 22.55 4.61 -29.97
C ASP A 732 21.64 5.34 -28.96
N LYS A 733 20.88 6.35 -29.39
CA LYS A 733 20.06 7.20 -28.50
C LYS A 733 18.58 7.19 -28.89
N PRO A 734 17.66 6.90 -27.95
CA PRO A 734 16.23 7.06 -28.19
C PRO A 734 15.85 8.55 -28.17
N VAL A 735 15.08 8.98 -29.16
CA VAL A 735 14.59 10.35 -29.29
C VAL A 735 13.06 10.35 -29.36
N TRP A 736 12.41 11.20 -28.57
CA TRP A 736 10.95 11.28 -28.49
C TRP A 736 10.34 12.06 -29.66
N TYR A 737 9.30 11.46 -30.27
CA TYR A 737 8.50 12.05 -31.34
C TYR A 737 7.00 11.93 -31.02
N GLY A 738 6.26 13.02 -31.23
CA GLY A 738 4.80 13.04 -31.27
C GLY A 738 4.31 12.95 -32.72
N ILE A 739 3.39 12.04 -32.99
CA ILE A 739 2.77 11.83 -34.29
C ILE A 739 1.28 12.15 -34.15
N TYR A 740 0.80 13.07 -34.98
CA TYR A 740 -0.61 13.44 -35.08
C TYR A 740 -1.13 13.10 -36.47
N VAL A 741 -2.31 12.48 -36.54
CA VAL A 741 -2.97 12.07 -37.78
C VAL A 741 -4.42 12.50 -37.73
N GLN A 742 -4.86 13.19 -38.77
CA GLN A 742 -6.24 13.54 -39.02
C GLN A 742 -6.77 12.73 -40.19
N LEU A 743 -7.94 12.12 -39.99
CA LEU A 743 -8.62 11.29 -40.98
C LEU A 743 -9.86 12.04 -41.48
N SER A 744 -10.03 12.14 -42.80
CA SER A 744 -11.24 12.72 -43.39
C SER A 744 -11.84 11.80 -44.45
N GLY A 745 -13.17 11.71 -44.47
CA GLY A 745 -13.92 10.86 -45.38
C GLY A 745 -15.34 11.36 -45.65
N LYS A 746 -15.98 10.79 -46.67
CA LYS A 746 -17.34 11.10 -47.12
C LYS A 746 -18.17 9.82 -47.13
N ASP A 747 -19.40 9.88 -46.61
CA ASP A 747 -20.32 8.71 -46.48
C ASP A 747 -19.74 7.49 -45.74
N GLY A 748 -18.83 7.72 -44.78
CA GLY A 748 -18.20 6.67 -43.98
C GLY A 748 -17.03 5.95 -44.65
N LYS A 749 -16.59 6.38 -45.85
CA LYS A 749 -15.35 5.93 -46.49
C LYS A 749 -14.28 7.03 -46.43
N MET A 750 -13.05 6.65 -46.08
CA MET A 750 -11.95 7.58 -45.90
C MET A 750 -11.36 8.02 -47.25
N GLU A 751 -11.21 9.34 -47.44
CA GLU A 751 -10.75 9.96 -48.70
C GLU A 751 -9.36 10.62 -48.55
N GLU A 752 -8.96 11.04 -47.35
CA GLU A 752 -7.66 11.70 -47.15
C GLU A 752 -7.08 11.43 -45.74
N ILE A 753 -5.75 11.30 -45.68
CA ILE A 753 -4.97 11.32 -44.42
C ILE A 753 -4.04 12.52 -44.45
N ALA A 754 -4.10 13.35 -43.41
CA ALA A 754 -3.11 14.41 -43.17
C ALA A 754 -2.50 14.22 -41.78
N GLY A 755 -1.20 14.45 -41.62
CA GLY A 755 -0.54 14.28 -40.34
C GLY A 755 0.73 15.09 -40.19
N SER A 756 1.23 15.15 -38.96
CA SER A 756 2.48 15.80 -38.60
C SER A 756 3.27 14.96 -37.62
N ILE A 757 4.60 15.03 -37.72
CA ILE A 757 5.56 14.37 -36.84
C ILE A 757 6.45 15.45 -36.25
N LYS A 758 6.45 15.56 -34.92
CA LYS A 758 7.21 16.59 -34.19
C LYS A 758 8.17 15.92 -33.23
N LYS A 759 9.43 16.37 -33.19
CA LYS A 759 10.37 15.99 -32.13
C LYS A 759 9.98 16.72 -30.84
N LEU A 760 9.86 15.98 -29.74
CA LEU A 760 9.42 16.54 -28.45
C LEU A 760 10.60 17.21 -27.71
N GLU A 761 10.36 18.37 -27.11
CA GLU A 761 11.36 19.08 -26.30
C GLU A 761 11.40 18.59 -24.84
N ILE A 762 12.49 18.87 -24.11
CA ILE A 762 12.71 18.36 -22.74
C ILE A 762 11.55 18.71 -21.80
N ASN A 763 10.94 19.89 -21.90
CA ASN A 763 9.80 20.27 -21.06
C ASN A 763 8.51 19.51 -21.43
N GLU A 764 8.33 19.14 -22.71
CA GLU A 764 7.19 18.33 -23.17
C GLU A 764 7.39 16.86 -22.78
N ILE A 765 8.63 16.37 -22.85
CA ILE A 765 9.04 15.04 -22.35
C ILE A 765 8.84 14.98 -20.84
N MET A 766 9.31 15.98 -20.09
CA MET A 766 9.07 16.08 -18.65
C MET A 766 7.59 16.18 -18.35
N SER A 767 6.78 16.87 -19.17
CA SER A 767 5.32 16.93 -19.00
C SER A 767 4.64 15.60 -19.30
N ILE A 768 5.18 14.77 -20.20
CA ILE A 768 4.72 13.41 -20.48
C ILE A 768 5.16 12.44 -19.38
N ASP A 769 6.40 12.55 -18.90
CA ASP A 769 6.91 11.78 -17.77
C ASP A 769 6.17 12.18 -16.48
N ILE A 770 5.85 13.47 -16.30
CA ILE A 770 4.98 14.02 -15.24
C ILE A 770 3.54 13.52 -15.46
N LEU A 771 2.95 13.60 -16.66
CA LEU A 771 1.61 13.05 -16.86
C LEU A 771 1.56 11.54 -16.64
N ASP A 772 2.60 10.78 -17.00
CA ASP A 772 2.70 9.36 -16.69
C ASP A 772 2.89 9.16 -15.18
N TYR A 773 3.66 10.02 -14.49
CA TYR A 773 3.85 10.01 -13.03
C TYR A 773 2.59 10.46 -12.24
N TYR A 774 1.75 11.32 -12.83
CA TYR A 774 0.54 11.89 -12.21
C TYR A 774 -0.78 11.26 -12.72
N THR A 775 -0.75 10.49 -13.81
CA THR A 775 -1.84 9.60 -14.23
C THR A 775 -1.55 8.14 -13.89
N THR A 776 -0.39 7.85 -13.28
CA THR A 776 -0.18 6.60 -12.55
C THR A 776 -0.07 6.84 -11.04
N THR A 777 -1.15 6.47 -10.34
CA THR A 777 -1.08 5.53 -9.20
C THR A 777 -0.82 5.97 -7.75
N ASP A 778 -0.54 7.24 -7.42
CA ASP A 778 -0.17 7.57 -6.02
C ASP A 778 -1.05 8.58 -5.25
N ASN A 779 -2.21 9.00 -5.76
CA ASN A 779 -3.12 9.89 -4.98
C ASN A 779 -4.61 9.49 -5.03
N PRO A 780 -5.08 8.66 -4.07
CA PRO A 780 -6.49 8.26 -3.95
C PRO A 780 -7.47 9.43 -3.76
N ILE A 781 -7.00 10.58 -3.25
CA ILE A 781 -7.83 11.76 -3.01
C ILE A 781 -8.21 12.43 -4.33
N MET A 782 -7.23 12.62 -5.22
CA MET A 782 -7.49 13.19 -6.56
C MET A 782 -8.42 12.31 -7.40
N PHE A 783 -8.28 10.99 -7.32
CA PHE A 783 -9.15 10.08 -8.06
C PHE A 783 -10.61 10.15 -7.60
N ASN A 784 -10.84 10.34 -6.29
CA ASN A 784 -12.18 10.53 -5.73
C ASN A 784 -12.84 11.83 -6.21
N ASP A 785 -12.07 12.92 -6.26
CA ASP A 785 -12.56 14.21 -6.78
C ASP A 785 -12.86 14.12 -8.27
N MET A 786 -12.01 13.43 -9.04
CA MET A 786 -12.21 13.22 -10.47
C MET A 786 -13.45 12.36 -10.78
N ILE A 787 -13.73 11.32 -9.99
CA ILE A 787 -14.98 10.56 -10.09
C ILE A 787 -16.17 11.47 -9.78
N SER A 788 -16.09 12.28 -8.72
CA SER A 788 -17.16 13.20 -8.33
C SER A 788 -17.47 14.18 -9.46
N GLN A 789 -16.44 14.80 -10.05
CA GLN A 789 -16.58 15.68 -11.22
C GLN A 789 -17.19 14.96 -12.43
N ARG A 790 -16.83 13.70 -12.68
CA ARG A 790 -17.37 12.89 -13.79
C ARG A 790 -18.85 12.58 -13.61
N LEU A 791 -19.25 12.21 -12.38
CA LEU A 791 -20.65 11.98 -12.04
C LEU A 791 -21.47 13.27 -12.21
N THR A 792 -20.92 14.44 -11.84
CA THR A 792 -21.57 15.74 -12.06
C THR A 792 -21.66 16.11 -13.54
N ALA A 793 -20.62 15.84 -14.34
CA ALA A 793 -20.59 16.17 -15.77
C ALA A 793 -21.57 15.34 -16.62
N TYR A 794 -21.97 14.16 -16.14
CA TYR A 794 -22.89 13.25 -16.83
C TYR A 794 -24.07 12.86 -15.89
N PRO A 795 -25.04 13.76 -15.67
CA PRO A 795 -26.14 13.54 -14.73
C PRO A 795 -27.07 12.38 -15.12
N ASP A 796 -27.31 12.20 -16.42
CA ASP A 796 -28.28 11.22 -16.94
C ASP A 796 -27.69 9.83 -17.22
N THR A 797 -26.38 9.64 -17.01
CA THR A 797 -25.69 8.38 -17.31
C THR A 797 -25.57 7.50 -16.07
N LYS A 798 -25.93 6.22 -16.16
CA LYS A 798 -25.69 5.28 -15.05
C LYS A 798 -24.22 4.86 -15.04
N PHE A 799 -23.60 4.87 -13.87
CA PHE A 799 -22.19 4.50 -13.69
C PHE A 799 -22.03 3.33 -12.73
N ALA A 800 -21.07 2.48 -13.03
CA ALA A 800 -20.60 1.44 -12.15
C ALA A 800 -19.13 1.68 -11.82
N LEU A 801 -18.77 1.37 -10.58
CA LEU A 801 -17.40 1.34 -10.12
C LEU A 801 -16.92 -0.11 -10.08
N VAL A 802 -15.90 -0.42 -10.87
CA VAL A 802 -15.31 -1.75 -10.99
C VAL A 802 -13.91 -1.69 -10.38
N GLN A 803 -13.67 -2.42 -9.29
CA GLN A 803 -12.34 -2.59 -8.71
C GLN A 803 -11.81 -3.98 -9.04
N PHE A 804 -10.52 -4.12 -9.36
CA PHE A 804 -9.93 -5.41 -9.68
C PHE A 804 -8.48 -5.55 -9.22
N ASP A 805 -8.05 -6.79 -8.97
CA ASP A 805 -6.66 -7.14 -8.66
C ASP A 805 -6.22 -8.44 -9.34
N ILE A 806 -4.92 -8.74 -9.25
CA ILE A 806 -4.31 -9.92 -9.86
C ILE A 806 -4.36 -11.08 -8.87
N LYS A 807 -4.93 -12.23 -9.28
CA LYS A 807 -5.03 -13.41 -8.44
C LYS A 807 -3.62 -13.94 -8.12
N ARG A 808 -3.31 -14.08 -6.83
CA ARG A 808 -2.01 -14.56 -6.31
C ARG A 808 -0.80 -13.77 -6.84
N PHE A 809 -0.88 -12.45 -6.93
CA PHE A 809 0.23 -11.59 -7.37
C PHE A 809 1.58 -11.88 -6.67
N LYS A 810 1.55 -12.20 -5.36
CA LYS A 810 2.75 -12.57 -4.61
C LYS A 810 3.52 -13.77 -5.22
N LEU A 811 2.80 -14.76 -5.74
CA LEU A 811 3.38 -15.93 -6.40
C LEU A 811 4.08 -15.54 -7.72
N ILE A 812 3.62 -14.48 -8.40
CA ILE A 812 4.29 -13.94 -9.59
C ILE A 812 5.62 -13.30 -9.18
N ASN A 813 5.65 -12.53 -8.10
CA ASN A 813 6.90 -11.96 -7.57
C ASN A 813 7.87 -13.04 -7.11
N GLU A 814 7.37 -14.08 -6.42
CA GLU A 814 8.19 -15.20 -5.94
C GLU A 814 8.77 -16.04 -7.09
N ASN A 815 8.01 -16.27 -8.16
CA ASN A 815 8.44 -17.09 -9.29
C ASN A 815 9.31 -16.35 -10.31
N TYR A 816 9.11 -15.03 -10.49
CA TYR A 816 9.71 -14.26 -11.58
C TYR A 816 10.51 -13.02 -11.12
N GLY A 817 10.56 -12.75 -9.82
CA GLY A 817 11.26 -11.60 -9.22
C GLY A 817 10.37 -10.36 -9.04
N GLU A 818 10.74 -9.50 -8.09
CA GLU A 818 10.01 -8.24 -7.79
C GLU A 818 10.02 -7.25 -8.97
N ASP A 819 11.08 -7.26 -9.78
CA ASP A 819 11.19 -6.44 -10.99
C ASP A 819 10.09 -6.82 -12.02
N ALA A 820 9.87 -8.11 -12.24
CA ALA A 820 8.83 -8.60 -13.15
C ALA A 820 7.42 -8.24 -12.66
N GLY A 821 7.20 -8.27 -11.34
CA GLY A 821 5.98 -7.78 -10.70
C GLY A 821 5.76 -6.30 -10.94
N THR A 822 6.80 -5.48 -10.77
CA THR A 822 6.77 -4.03 -10.99
C THR A 822 6.43 -3.70 -12.45
N GLU A 823 7.07 -4.37 -13.41
CA GLU A 823 6.77 -4.22 -14.83
C GLU A 823 5.33 -4.61 -15.19
N MET A 824 4.81 -5.68 -14.58
CA MET A 824 3.42 -6.13 -14.78
C MET A 824 2.41 -5.08 -14.30
N LEU A 825 2.66 -4.47 -13.14
CA LEU A 825 1.81 -3.41 -12.58
C LEU A 825 1.83 -2.15 -13.44
N GLN A 826 2.99 -1.77 -13.98
CA GLN A 826 3.12 -0.67 -14.94
C GLN A 826 2.38 -0.98 -16.25
N PHE A 827 2.49 -2.21 -16.75
CA PHE A 827 1.77 -2.65 -17.94
C PHE A 827 0.24 -2.54 -17.77
N ILE A 828 -0.30 -3.06 -16.67
CA ILE A 828 -1.75 -3.02 -16.40
C ILE A 828 -2.22 -1.58 -16.22
N SER A 829 -1.45 -0.72 -15.54
CA SER A 829 -1.77 0.70 -15.37
C SER A 829 -1.89 1.40 -16.72
N ARG A 830 -0.93 1.19 -17.63
CA ARG A 830 -0.96 1.76 -18.99
C ARG A 830 -2.13 1.23 -19.81
N GLN A 831 -2.40 -0.08 -19.75
CA GLN A 831 -3.53 -0.68 -20.48
C GLN A 831 -4.89 -0.17 -19.97
N LEU A 832 -5.03 0.02 -18.65
CA LEU A 832 -6.23 0.58 -18.04
C LEU A 832 -6.47 2.03 -18.49
N SER A 833 -5.42 2.87 -18.48
CA SER A 833 -5.52 4.25 -19.00
C SER A 833 -5.90 4.26 -20.49
N ASN A 834 -5.36 3.35 -21.29
CA ASN A 834 -5.69 3.21 -22.71
C ASN A 834 -7.12 2.71 -22.98
N PHE A 835 -7.69 1.95 -22.04
CA PHE A 835 -9.06 1.48 -22.11
C PHE A 835 -10.07 2.61 -21.87
N CYS A 836 -9.69 3.64 -21.11
CA CYS A 836 -10.62 4.69 -20.68
C CYS A 836 -10.88 5.73 -21.78
N GLY A 837 -12.13 5.82 -22.26
CA GLY A 837 -12.61 6.89 -23.14
C GLY A 837 -13.09 8.15 -22.38
N LYS A 838 -13.81 9.05 -23.07
CA LYS A 838 -14.31 10.33 -22.49
C LYS A 838 -15.23 10.16 -21.27
N GLN A 839 -15.94 9.04 -21.17
CA GLN A 839 -16.89 8.77 -20.07
C GLN A 839 -16.33 7.76 -19.05
N GLN A 840 -15.22 7.09 -19.35
CA GLN A 840 -14.61 6.09 -18.46
C GLN A 840 -13.40 6.69 -17.75
N MET A 841 -13.08 6.20 -16.56
CA MET A 841 -11.92 6.64 -15.80
C MET A 841 -11.28 5.47 -15.07
N GLY A 842 -9.98 5.32 -15.19
CA GLY A 842 -9.25 4.22 -14.57
C GLY A 842 -8.04 4.72 -13.81
N ALA A 843 -7.74 4.09 -12.68
CA ALA A 843 -6.53 4.36 -11.91
C ALA A 843 -6.12 3.10 -11.14
N ARG A 844 -4.85 3.04 -10.70
CA ARG A 844 -4.44 2.09 -9.66
C ARG A 844 -4.39 2.75 -8.30
N MET A 845 -4.91 2.04 -7.31
CA MET A 845 -5.14 2.57 -5.96
C MET A 845 -3.95 2.30 -5.05
N SER A 846 -3.46 1.05 -5.03
CA SER A 846 -2.32 0.60 -4.22
C SER A 846 -1.93 -0.81 -4.63
N GLY A 847 -0.65 -1.19 -4.52
CA GLY A 847 -0.21 -2.57 -4.75
C GLY A 847 -0.65 -3.12 -6.11
N ASP A 848 -1.41 -4.21 -6.12
CA ASP A 848 -2.01 -4.86 -7.30
C ASP A 848 -3.48 -4.48 -7.54
N VAL A 849 -3.99 -3.42 -6.89
CA VAL A 849 -5.40 -3.02 -6.93
C VAL A 849 -5.65 -1.85 -7.87
N PHE A 850 -6.60 -2.04 -8.79
CA PHE A 850 -7.01 -1.11 -9.84
C PHE A 850 -8.50 -0.79 -9.75
N THR A 851 -8.91 0.40 -10.19
CA THR A 851 -10.31 0.85 -10.20
C THR A 851 -10.67 1.47 -11.55
N LEU A 852 -11.86 1.16 -12.05
CA LEU A 852 -12.47 1.69 -13.28
C LEU A 852 -13.87 2.21 -12.96
N LEU A 853 -14.13 3.49 -13.24
CA LEU A 853 -15.47 4.05 -13.38
C LEU A 853 -15.91 3.88 -14.84
N THR A 854 -17.04 3.23 -15.08
CA THR A 854 -17.56 3.02 -16.44
C THR A 854 -19.07 3.23 -16.50
N PRO A 855 -19.60 3.83 -17.59
CA PRO A 855 -21.03 3.86 -17.83
C PRO A 855 -21.56 2.44 -18.08
N TYR A 856 -22.83 2.20 -17.75
CA TYR A 856 -23.51 0.93 -18.03
C TYR A 856 -25.00 1.14 -18.32
N GLU A 857 -25.61 0.23 -19.08
CA GLU A 857 -27.06 0.21 -19.34
C GLU A 857 -27.77 -0.85 -18.50
N ASP A 858 -27.24 -2.08 -18.54
CA ASP A 858 -27.65 -3.24 -17.75
C ASP A 858 -26.44 -4.03 -17.24
N LYS A 859 -26.69 -5.10 -16.46
CA LYS A 859 -25.62 -5.91 -15.86
C LYS A 859 -24.84 -6.71 -16.91
N ASP A 860 -25.47 -7.16 -17.99
CA ASP A 860 -24.84 -7.98 -19.03
C ASP A 860 -23.89 -7.14 -19.90
N GLY A 861 -24.27 -5.89 -20.19
CA GLY A 861 -23.42 -4.90 -20.83
C GLY A 861 -22.19 -4.57 -19.97
N LEU A 862 -22.35 -4.47 -18.65
CA LEU A 862 -21.23 -4.24 -17.74
C LEU A 862 -20.26 -5.45 -17.69
N LEU A 863 -20.79 -6.68 -17.68
CA LEU A 863 -19.98 -7.90 -17.77
C LEU A 863 -19.21 -7.99 -19.10
N SER A 864 -19.81 -7.48 -20.18
CA SER A 864 -19.14 -7.38 -21.49
C SER A 864 -17.96 -6.41 -21.46
N ILE A 865 -18.11 -5.25 -20.81
CA ILE A 865 -17.02 -4.27 -20.59
C ILE A 865 -15.89 -4.88 -19.76
N VAL A 866 -16.23 -5.59 -18.67
CA VAL A 866 -15.24 -6.28 -17.82
C VAL A 866 -14.49 -7.37 -18.61
N SER A 867 -15.20 -8.13 -19.45
CA SER A 867 -14.61 -9.15 -20.31
C SER A 867 -13.65 -8.55 -21.35
N GLU A 868 -14.01 -7.39 -21.92
CA GLU A 868 -13.15 -6.66 -22.85
C GLU A 868 -11.90 -6.12 -22.15
N LEU A 869 -12.05 -5.50 -20.97
CA LEU A 869 -10.95 -5.06 -20.14
C LEU A 869 -10.01 -6.23 -19.83
N GLN A 870 -10.55 -7.37 -19.37
CA GLN A 870 -9.77 -8.57 -19.08
C GLN A 870 -8.98 -9.05 -20.31
N ARG A 871 -9.56 -8.97 -21.51
CA ARG A 871 -8.86 -9.32 -22.76
C ARG A 871 -7.72 -8.35 -23.07
N CYS A 872 -7.89 -7.05 -22.83
CA CYS A 872 -6.85 -6.04 -23.00
C CYS A 872 -5.70 -6.19 -21.99
N LEU A 873 -6.03 -6.64 -20.77
CA LEU A 873 -5.06 -6.83 -19.70
C LEU A 873 -4.32 -8.18 -19.78
N LYS A 874 -4.79 -9.14 -20.59
CA LYS A 874 -4.09 -10.40 -20.88
C LYS A 874 -2.99 -10.15 -21.93
N ASN A 875 -1.90 -10.92 -21.85
CA ASN A 875 -0.71 -10.92 -22.75
C ASN A 875 0.56 -10.20 -22.24
N PHE A 876 0.68 -9.90 -20.94
CA PHE A 876 1.99 -9.53 -20.40
C PHE A 876 2.92 -10.75 -20.38
N ARG A 877 4.02 -10.70 -21.17
CA ARG A 877 5.11 -11.70 -21.24
C ARG A 877 4.69 -13.17 -21.37
N GLN A 878 3.48 -13.45 -21.89
CA GLN A 878 2.86 -14.79 -21.93
C GLN A 878 2.67 -15.46 -20.55
N TYR A 879 2.65 -14.68 -19.46
CA TYR A 879 2.36 -15.21 -18.14
C TYR A 879 0.89 -15.62 -18.02
N SER A 880 0.64 -16.73 -17.30
CA SER A 880 -0.71 -17.17 -16.95
C SER A 880 -1.13 -16.51 -15.64
N TYR A 881 -2.04 -15.53 -15.72
CA TYR A 881 -2.63 -14.86 -14.56
C TYR A 881 -4.12 -14.58 -14.80
N GLU A 882 -4.84 -14.45 -13.70
CA GLU A 882 -6.27 -14.17 -13.66
C GLU A 882 -6.55 -12.91 -12.84
N PHE A 883 -7.71 -12.30 -13.07
CA PHE A 883 -8.16 -11.12 -12.36
C PHE A 883 -9.39 -11.44 -11.52
N VAL A 884 -9.55 -10.71 -10.42
CA VAL A 884 -10.75 -10.74 -9.59
C VAL A 884 -11.39 -9.35 -9.62
N PHE A 885 -12.67 -9.26 -9.99
CA PHE A 885 -13.40 -8.01 -10.14
C PHE A 885 -14.52 -7.88 -9.10
N GLY A 886 -14.57 -6.74 -8.41
CA GLY A 886 -15.68 -6.33 -7.56
C GLY A 886 -16.38 -5.11 -8.13
N ILE A 887 -17.72 -5.16 -8.22
CA ILE A 887 -18.54 -4.16 -8.89
C ILE A 887 -19.51 -3.52 -7.91
N TYR A 888 -19.50 -2.19 -7.84
CA TYR A 888 -20.52 -1.39 -7.16
C TYR A 888 -21.35 -0.60 -8.18
N LEU A 889 -22.67 -0.79 -8.14
CA LEU A 889 -23.60 -0.04 -8.99
C LEU A 889 -23.96 1.28 -8.30
N ILE A 890 -23.72 2.41 -8.97
CA ILE A 890 -23.99 3.73 -8.42
C ILE A 890 -25.47 4.06 -8.64
N GLU A 891 -26.31 3.63 -7.71
CA GLU A 891 -27.74 3.93 -7.67
C GLU A 891 -28.03 5.24 -6.93
N ASP A 892 -27.28 5.49 -5.85
CA ASP A 892 -27.38 6.70 -5.03
C ASP A 892 -26.09 7.51 -5.13
N ARG A 893 -26.18 8.66 -5.81
CA ARG A 893 -25.06 9.58 -6.04
C ARG A 893 -24.75 10.48 -4.84
N SER A 894 -25.54 10.42 -3.76
CA SER A 894 -25.27 11.14 -2.50
C SER A 894 -24.25 10.42 -1.61
N VAL A 895 -24.00 9.14 -1.88
CA VAL A 895 -22.98 8.34 -1.19
C VAL A 895 -21.59 8.87 -1.55
N SER A 896 -20.67 8.92 -0.58
CA SER A 896 -19.31 9.39 -0.87
C SER A 896 -18.59 8.41 -1.81
N VAL A 897 -17.77 8.93 -2.75
CA VAL A 897 -16.98 8.09 -3.67
C VAL A 897 -16.08 7.10 -2.91
N ARG A 898 -15.57 7.51 -1.74
CA ARG A 898 -14.79 6.62 -0.87
C ARG A 898 -15.62 5.42 -0.42
N THR A 899 -16.85 5.64 0.02
CA THR A 899 -17.77 4.54 0.38
C THR A 899 -18.10 3.66 -0.81
N MET A 900 -18.26 4.23 -2.02
CA MET A 900 -18.47 3.44 -3.25
C MET A 900 -17.26 2.54 -3.56
N CYS A 901 -16.03 3.07 -3.39
CA CYS A 901 -14.80 2.32 -3.55
C CYS A 901 -14.67 1.20 -2.51
N ASP A 902 -15.02 1.46 -1.25
CA ASP A 902 -15.03 0.46 -0.18
C ASP A 902 -16.03 -0.68 -0.52
N CYS A 903 -17.23 -0.34 -1.01
CA CYS A 903 -18.22 -1.34 -1.42
C CYS A 903 -17.73 -2.20 -2.61
N ALA A 904 -17.10 -1.60 -3.62
CA ALA A 904 -16.51 -2.36 -4.73
C ALA A 904 -15.34 -3.25 -4.25
N ALA A 905 -14.53 -2.76 -3.31
CA ALA A 905 -13.46 -3.53 -2.69
C ALA A 905 -13.98 -4.73 -1.90
N MET A 906 -15.09 -4.56 -1.18
CA MET A 906 -15.73 -5.63 -0.42
C MET A 906 -16.27 -6.74 -1.33
N ALA A 907 -16.91 -6.37 -2.45
CA ALA A 907 -17.37 -7.33 -3.45
C ALA A 907 -16.18 -8.10 -4.07
N ARG A 908 -15.07 -7.42 -4.34
CA ARG A 908 -13.86 -8.07 -4.86
C ARG A 908 -13.27 -9.06 -3.84
N GLN A 909 -13.19 -8.65 -2.58
CA GLN A 909 -12.63 -9.48 -1.51
C GLN A 909 -13.45 -10.74 -1.23
N SER A 910 -14.78 -10.70 -1.39
CA SER A 910 -15.64 -11.86 -1.13
C SER A 910 -15.37 -13.04 -2.06
N ILE A 911 -14.87 -12.80 -3.27
CA ILE A 911 -14.57 -13.85 -4.26
C ILE A 911 -13.06 -14.10 -4.46
N LYS A 912 -12.17 -13.38 -3.75
CA LYS A 912 -10.71 -13.50 -3.92
C LYS A 912 -10.17 -14.91 -3.62
N LYS A 913 -10.86 -15.68 -2.78
CA LYS A 913 -10.54 -17.09 -2.45
C LYS A 913 -11.35 -18.11 -3.26
N ASN A 914 -12.34 -17.69 -4.05
CA ASN A 914 -13.15 -18.58 -4.87
C ASN A 914 -12.36 -18.99 -6.14
N ALA A 915 -12.41 -20.28 -6.49
CA ALA A 915 -11.76 -20.80 -7.68
C ALA A 915 -12.59 -20.58 -8.96
N LEU A 916 -13.93 -20.53 -8.83
CA LEU A 916 -14.86 -20.57 -9.95
C LEU A 916 -15.38 -19.19 -10.37
N GLU A 917 -15.34 -18.20 -9.47
CA GLU A 917 -15.89 -16.87 -9.69
C GLU A 917 -14.78 -15.83 -9.86
N SER A 918 -14.92 -14.99 -10.90
CA SER A 918 -13.98 -13.89 -11.21
C SER A 918 -14.62 -12.50 -11.09
N VAL A 919 -15.95 -12.42 -10.94
CA VAL A 919 -16.68 -11.15 -10.86
C VAL A 919 -17.76 -11.23 -9.78
N ALA A 920 -17.82 -10.24 -8.89
CA ALA A 920 -18.82 -10.13 -7.84
C ALA A 920 -19.45 -8.75 -7.78
N PHE A 921 -20.76 -8.70 -7.52
CA PHE A 921 -21.50 -7.47 -7.31
C PHE A 921 -21.70 -7.20 -5.82
N TYR A 922 -21.49 -5.95 -5.40
CA TYR A 922 -21.75 -5.53 -4.03
C TYR A 922 -23.23 -5.68 -3.68
N ASN A 923 -23.50 -6.25 -2.50
CA ASN A 923 -24.81 -6.25 -1.87
C ASN A 923 -24.71 -5.75 -0.42
N LYS A 924 -25.82 -5.30 0.17
CA LYS A 924 -25.84 -4.74 1.53
C LYS A 924 -25.52 -5.79 2.63
N ASN A 925 -25.62 -7.08 2.35
CA ASN A 925 -25.32 -8.15 3.31
C ASN A 925 -23.81 -8.36 3.50
N MET A 926 -22.99 -8.09 2.47
CA MET A 926 -21.53 -8.21 2.51
C MET A 926 -20.88 -7.33 3.60
N GLN A 927 -21.48 -6.18 3.96
CA GLN A 927 -20.99 -5.32 5.04
C GLN A 927 -21.14 -5.93 6.42
N LYS A 928 -22.17 -6.75 6.62
CA LYS A 928 -22.41 -7.47 7.85
C LYS A 928 -21.40 -8.61 7.99
N GLU A 929 -21.20 -9.38 6.92
CA GLU A 929 -20.27 -10.53 6.88
C GLU A 929 -18.82 -10.12 7.15
N ILE A 930 -18.32 -9.02 6.58
CA ILE A 930 -16.93 -8.56 6.83
C ILE A 930 -16.75 -8.05 8.26
N LYS A 931 -17.76 -7.37 8.83
CA LYS A 931 -17.72 -6.94 10.24
C LYS A 931 -17.74 -8.14 11.20
N GLU A 932 -18.52 -9.17 10.86
CA GLU A 932 -18.55 -10.43 11.60
C GLU A 932 -17.20 -11.16 11.51
N ARG A 933 -16.63 -11.28 10.30
CA ARG A 933 -15.31 -11.89 10.07
C ARG A 933 -14.18 -11.19 10.84
N LYS A 934 -14.12 -9.84 10.79
CA LYS A 934 -13.13 -9.05 11.56
C LYS A 934 -13.30 -9.21 13.08
N PHE A 935 -14.54 -9.30 13.56
CA PHE A 935 -14.80 -9.53 14.98
C PHE A 935 -14.25 -10.89 15.41
N VAL A 936 -14.54 -11.95 14.65
CA VAL A 936 -14.04 -13.32 14.92
C VAL A 936 -12.50 -13.34 14.91
N GLU A 937 -11.85 -12.78 13.88
CA GLU A 937 -10.37 -12.74 13.78
C GLU A 937 -9.69 -12.02 14.95
N SER A 938 -10.27 -10.90 15.40
CA SER A 938 -9.68 -10.09 16.48
C SER A 938 -9.86 -10.68 17.89
N HIS A 939 -10.84 -11.59 18.06
CA HIS A 939 -11.19 -12.15 19.38
C HIS A 939 -10.86 -13.64 19.53
N MET A 940 -10.55 -14.37 18.45
CA MET A 940 -10.35 -15.83 18.48
C MET A 940 -9.30 -16.32 19.49
N LYS A 941 -8.15 -15.64 19.61
CA LYS A 941 -7.07 -16.05 20.54
C LYS A 941 -7.50 -15.83 21.98
N LYS A 942 -8.01 -14.64 22.29
CA LYS A 942 -8.52 -14.28 23.62
C LYS A 942 -9.64 -15.22 24.06
N ALA A 943 -10.55 -15.56 23.13
CA ALA A 943 -11.66 -16.46 23.41
C ALA A 943 -11.19 -17.87 23.81
N LEU A 944 -10.12 -18.38 23.19
CA LEU A 944 -9.51 -19.66 23.56
C LEU A 944 -8.83 -19.55 24.93
N ASP A 945 -8.03 -18.52 25.17
CA ASP A 945 -7.31 -18.31 26.43
C ASP A 945 -8.26 -18.09 27.63
N ASN A 946 -9.42 -17.47 27.38
CA ASN A 946 -10.44 -17.18 28.38
C ASN A 946 -11.45 -18.33 28.58
N ASN A 947 -11.29 -19.48 27.91
CA ASN A 947 -12.24 -20.61 27.91
C ASN A 947 -13.68 -20.19 27.50
N GLU A 948 -13.81 -19.28 26.53
CA GLU A 948 -15.11 -18.84 25.99
C GLU A 948 -15.73 -19.87 25.04
N PHE A 949 -14.93 -20.80 24.52
CA PHE A 949 -15.44 -21.94 23.76
C PHE A 949 -15.94 -23.02 24.74
N ILE A 950 -17.19 -23.42 24.54
CA ILE A 950 -17.85 -24.44 25.35
C ILE A 950 -18.41 -25.52 24.44
N ILE A 951 -18.46 -26.75 24.96
CA ILE A 951 -19.04 -27.88 24.24
C ILE A 951 -20.51 -28.08 24.62
N TYR A 952 -21.36 -28.24 23.62
CA TYR A 952 -22.71 -28.75 23.75
C TYR A 952 -22.70 -30.20 23.30
N LEU A 953 -23.54 -31.03 23.91
CA LEU A 953 -23.68 -32.44 23.54
C LEU A 953 -25.04 -32.65 22.89
N GLN A 954 -25.06 -33.29 21.73
CA GLN A 954 -26.28 -33.78 21.13
C GLN A 954 -26.34 -35.31 21.25
N PRO A 955 -27.33 -35.88 21.97
CA PRO A 955 -27.44 -37.33 22.10
C PRO A 955 -27.85 -38.01 20.79
N LYS A 956 -27.22 -39.16 20.54
CA LYS A 956 -27.56 -40.14 19.51
C LYS A 956 -28.47 -41.19 20.13
N PHE A 957 -29.60 -41.49 19.52
CA PHE A 957 -30.59 -42.42 20.06
C PHE A 957 -30.70 -43.70 19.23
N SER A 958 -30.90 -44.82 19.91
CA SER A 958 -31.41 -46.04 19.27
C SER A 958 -32.92 -45.91 19.10
N ILE A 959 -33.42 -46.11 17.87
CA ILE A 959 -34.82 -45.96 17.50
C ILE A 959 -35.66 -47.06 18.18
N SER A 960 -35.17 -48.29 18.18
CA SER A 960 -35.87 -49.44 18.76
C SER A 960 -35.94 -49.42 20.30
N SER A 961 -34.86 -49.00 20.97
CA SER A 961 -34.81 -48.97 22.45
C SER A 961 -35.27 -47.64 23.05
N GLY A 962 -35.21 -46.55 22.29
CA GLY A 962 -35.48 -45.20 22.79
C GLY A 962 -34.41 -44.68 23.76
N GLU A 963 -33.28 -45.38 23.90
CA GLU A 963 -32.18 -45.00 24.80
C GLU A 963 -31.08 -44.24 24.05
N ALA A 964 -30.37 -43.38 24.77
CA ALA A 964 -29.18 -42.73 24.26
C ALA A 964 -28.02 -43.74 24.14
N VAL A 965 -27.34 -43.74 23.00
CA VAL A 965 -26.23 -44.67 22.69
C VAL A 965 -24.89 -43.97 22.53
N GLY A 966 -24.87 -42.64 22.43
CA GLY A 966 -23.67 -41.82 22.29
C GLY A 966 -24.02 -40.34 22.24
N TYR A 967 -23.02 -39.48 22.11
CA TYR A 967 -23.21 -38.04 21.94
C TYR A 967 -22.30 -37.49 20.84
N GLU A 968 -22.71 -36.39 20.21
CA GLU A 968 -21.86 -35.54 19.39
C GLU A 968 -21.48 -34.26 20.14
N ALA A 969 -20.18 -33.97 20.18
CA ALA A 969 -19.65 -32.74 20.76
C ALA A 969 -19.68 -31.60 19.73
N LEU A 970 -20.54 -30.63 20.00
CA LEU A 970 -20.77 -29.47 19.16
C LEU A 970 -20.24 -28.22 19.86
N VAL A 971 -19.19 -27.62 19.31
CA VAL A 971 -18.60 -26.41 19.86
C VAL A 971 -19.57 -25.21 19.76
N ARG A 972 -19.55 -24.36 20.77
CA ARG A 972 -20.27 -23.09 20.82
C ARG A 972 -19.34 -22.03 21.40
N TRP A 973 -19.47 -20.80 20.94
CA TRP A 973 -18.68 -19.69 21.47
C TRP A 973 -19.55 -18.77 22.29
N GLN A 974 -19.34 -18.80 23.61
CA GLN A 974 -20.04 -17.96 24.59
C GLN A 974 -19.30 -16.63 24.75
N ASN A 975 -19.61 -15.67 23.89
CA ASN A 975 -18.97 -14.36 23.93
C ASN A 975 -19.62 -13.44 24.99
N PRO A 976 -18.83 -12.73 25.83
CA PRO A 976 -19.37 -11.83 26.86
C PRO A 976 -20.23 -10.68 26.31
N GLU A 977 -19.94 -10.19 25.11
CA GLU A 977 -20.61 -9.03 24.52
C GLU A 977 -21.76 -9.42 23.58
N ARG A 978 -21.57 -10.49 22.80
CA ARG A 978 -22.52 -10.92 21.74
C ARG A 978 -23.38 -12.12 22.11
N GLY A 979 -23.19 -12.70 23.29
CA GLY A 979 -23.85 -13.93 23.68
C GLY A 979 -23.37 -15.13 22.85
N MET A 980 -24.27 -16.06 22.55
CA MET A 980 -23.92 -17.32 21.90
C MET A 980 -23.68 -17.15 20.39
N ILE A 981 -22.47 -17.48 19.93
CA ILE A 981 -22.10 -17.53 18.52
C ILE A 981 -22.01 -19.00 18.10
N TYR A 982 -22.66 -19.33 16.99
CA TYR A 982 -22.77 -20.71 16.48
C TYR A 982 -21.64 -21.04 15.48
N PRO A 983 -21.27 -22.33 15.32
CA PRO A 983 -20.16 -22.79 14.46
C PRO A 983 -20.11 -22.16 13.07
N GLY A 984 -21.23 -22.03 12.37
CA GLY A 984 -21.28 -21.44 11.04
C GLY A 984 -20.80 -19.98 10.97
N GLY A 985 -20.73 -19.28 12.11
CA GLY A 985 -20.20 -17.92 12.19
C GLY A 985 -18.68 -17.83 12.35
N PHE A 986 -17.98 -18.91 12.71
CA PHE A 986 -16.53 -18.86 13.00
C PHE A 986 -15.70 -20.03 12.48
N ILE A 987 -16.26 -21.24 12.34
CA ILE A 987 -15.51 -22.43 11.87
C ILE A 987 -14.91 -22.23 10.47
N PRO A 988 -15.65 -21.73 9.45
CA PRO A 988 -15.06 -21.53 8.12
C PRO A 988 -13.83 -20.60 8.14
N LEU A 989 -13.84 -19.61 9.02
CA LEU A 989 -12.73 -18.67 9.17
C LEU A 989 -11.52 -19.31 9.86
N PHE A 990 -11.76 -20.18 10.83
CA PHE A 990 -10.71 -20.90 11.56
C PHE A 990 -10.05 -21.96 10.69
N GLU A 991 -10.80 -22.58 9.78
CA GLU A 991 -10.25 -23.47 8.76
C GLU A 991 -9.36 -22.69 7.79
N GLU A 992 -9.83 -21.53 7.31
CA GLU A 992 -9.08 -20.69 6.38
C GLU A 992 -7.74 -20.16 6.92
N ASN A 993 -7.64 -19.91 8.23
CA ASN A 993 -6.45 -19.34 8.86
C ASN A 993 -5.63 -20.37 9.67
N GLY A 994 -6.06 -21.63 9.69
CA GLY A 994 -5.42 -22.73 10.41
C GLY A 994 -5.65 -22.76 11.93
N PHE A 995 -6.42 -21.82 12.49
CA PHE A 995 -6.75 -21.78 13.92
C PHE A 995 -7.64 -22.95 14.36
N ILE A 996 -8.33 -23.60 13.40
CA ILE A 996 -9.21 -24.74 13.68
C ILE A 996 -8.47 -25.88 14.38
N THR A 997 -7.20 -26.11 14.05
CA THR A 997 -6.37 -27.15 14.69
C THR A 997 -6.26 -26.98 16.21
N LYS A 998 -6.17 -25.74 16.68
CA LYS A 998 -6.12 -25.40 18.11
C LYS A 998 -7.47 -25.54 18.78
N LEU A 999 -8.53 -25.14 18.07
CA LEU A 999 -9.89 -25.28 18.59
C LEU A 999 -10.27 -26.75 18.71
N ASP A 1000 -9.94 -27.57 17.71
CA ASP A 1000 -10.18 -29.02 17.72
C ASP A 1000 -9.49 -29.65 18.92
N ALA A 1001 -8.19 -29.39 19.14
CA ALA A 1001 -7.46 -29.89 20.30
C ALA A 1001 -8.11 -29.50 21.65
N TYR A 1002 -8.59 -28.27 21.75
CA TYR A 1002 -9.31 -27.79 22.93
C TYR A 1002 -10.67 -28.50 23.11
N VAL A 1003 -11.41 -28.71 22.03
CA VAL A 1003 -12.69 -29.45 22.06
C VAL A 1003 -12.48 -30.92 22.44
N TRP A 1004 -11.42 -31.56 21.92
CA TRP A 1004 -11.04 -32.92 22.29
C TRP A 1004 -10.73 -33.02 23.78
N GLU A 1005 -9.93 -32.10 24.31
CA GLU A 1005 -9.61 -32.07 25.74
C GLU A 1005 -10.88 -31.87 26.59
N CYS A 1006 -11.77 -30.96 26.19
CA CYS A 1006 -13.05 -30.74 26.85
C CYS A 1006 -13.93 -32.01 26.85
N ALA A 1007 -14.01 -32.73 25.73
CA ALA A 1007 -14.74 -34.00 25.64
C ALA A 1007 -14.13 -35.08 26.56
N CYS A 1008 -12.79 -35.21 26.59
CA CYS A 1008 -12.09 -36.10 27.49
C CYS A 1008 -12.33 -35.75 28.97
N MET A 1009 -12.35 -34.47 29.32
CA MET A 1009 -12.67 -34.01 30.67
C MET A 1009 -14.08 -34.43 31.10
N VAL A 1010 -15.07 -34.29 30.20
CA VAL A 1010 -16.45 -34.73 30.48
C VAL A 1010 -16.54 -36.24 30.67
N LEU A 1011 -15.92 -37.02 29.78
CA LEU A 1011 -15.88 -38.48 29.89
C LEU A 1011 -15.24 -38.94 31.21
N ARG A 1012 -14.12 -38.32 31.60
CA ARG A 1012 -13.43 -38.63 32.85
C ARG A 1012 -14.30 -38.32 34.06
N ASP A 1013 -14.92 -37.15 34.06
CA ASP A 1013 -15.81 -36.72 35.14
C ASP A 1013 -17.03 -37.64 35.29
N TRP A 1014 -17.61 -38.14 34.19
CA TRP A 1014 -18.67 -39.15 34.24
C TRP A 1014 -18.21 -40.47 34.88
N ILE A 1015 -16.99 -40.93 34.56
CA ILE A 1015 -16.42 -42.13 35.17
C ILE A 1015 -16.16 -41.92 36.67
N ASP A 1016 -15.62 -40.76 37.05
CA ASP A 1016 -15.33 -40.41 38.45
C ASP A 1016 -16.62 -40.28 39.28
N ARG A 1017 -17.71 -39.82 38.67
CA ARG A 1017 -19.05 -39.76 39.29
C ARG A 1017 -19.84 -41.07 39.22
N HIS A 1018 -19.23 -42.17 38.77
CA HIS A 1018 -19.82 -43.50 38.67
C HIS A 1018 -21.03 -43.61 37.71
N PHE A 1019 -21.12 -42.74 36.71
CA PHE A 1019 -21.99 -42.97 35.57
C PHE A 1019 -21.38 -44.03 34.65
N THR A 1020 -22.23 -44.73 33.90
CA THR A 1020 -21.78 -45.50 32.75
C THR A 1020 -21.60 -44.52 31.58
N PRO A 1021 -20.36 -44.17 31.18
CA PRO A 1021 -20.16 -43.20 30.12
C PRO A 1021 -20.59 -43.77 28.76
N LEU A 1022 -21.25 -42.96 27.96
CA LEU A 1022 -21.50 -43.24 26.54
C LEU A 1022 -20.41 -42.58 25.69
N PRO A 1023 -20.08 -43.12 24.50
CA PRO A 1023 -19.10 -42.51 23.60
C PRO A 1023 -19.47 -41.07 23.22
N ILE A 1024 -18.46 -40.21 23.15
CA ILE A 1024 -18.57 -38.86 22.61
C ILE A 1024 -17.78 -38.80 21.31
N SER A 1025 -18.48 -38.41 20.25
CA SER A 1025 -17.90 -38.14 18.94
C SER A 1025 -17.47 -36.68 18.83
N VAL A 1026 -16.28 -36.47 18.26
CA VAL A 1026 -15.66 -35.15 18.06
C VAL A 1026 -15.25 -34.98 16.60
N ASN A 1027 -15.42 -33.77 16.08
CA ASN A 1027 -15.02 -33.41 14.73
C ASN A 1027 -13.50 -33.31 14.60
N VAL A 1028 -12.98 -33.76 13.45
CA VAL A 1028 -11.58 -33.61 13.06
C VAL A 1028 -11.52 -32.83 11.74
N SER A 1029 -11.02 -31.60 11.81
CA SER A 1029 -10.89 -30.75 10.61
C SER A 1029 -9.85 -31.28 9.63
N ARG A 1030 -10.01 -30.91 8.34
CA ARG A 1030 -9.08 -31.31 7.27
C ARG A 1030 -7.64 -30.87 7.54
N ALA A 1031 -7.46 -29.71 8.16
CA ALA A 1031 -6.13 -29.19 8.51
C ALA A 1031 -5.36 -30.09 9.49
N ASN A 1032 -6.07 -30.84 10.34
CA ASN A 1032 -5.43 -31.85 11.20
C ASN A 1032 -5.06 -33.11 10.41
N LEU A 1033 -5.83 -33.51 9.40
CA LEU A 1033 -5.56 -34.73 8.61
C LEU A 1033 -4.30 -34.65 7.74
N ASP A 1034 -3.74 -33.45 7.53
CA ASP A 1034 -2.48 -33.25 6.81
C ASP A 1034 -1.23 -33.49 7.70
N ASP A 1035 -1.37 -33.48 9.03
CA ASP A 1035 -0.25 -33.63 9.97
C ASP A 1035 -0.49 -34.81 10.94
N GLU A 1036 0.39 -35.81 10.90
CA GLU A 1036 0.28 -36.99 11.77
C GLU A 1036 0.44 -36.66 13.26
N SER A 1037 0.97 -35.47 13.60
CA SER A 1037 1.24 -35.08 14.97
C SER A 1037 -0.01 -35.00 15.86
N PHE A 1038 -1.21 -34.77 15.31
CA PHE A 1038 -2.42 -34.67 16.13
C PHE A 1038 -2.81 -35.99 16.78
N LEU A 1039 -2.42 -37.14 16.22
CA LEU A 1039 -2.68 -38.44 16.84
C LEU A 1039 -1.94 -38.57 18.18
N ASN A 1040 -0.72 -38.01 18.27
CA ASN A 1040 0.02 -37.95 19.53
C ASN A 1040 -0.71 -37.08 20.56
N VAL A 1041 -1.40 -36.01 20.12
CA VAL A 1041 -2.21 -35.16 21.00
C VAL A 1041 -3.40 -35.95 21.55
N LEU A 1042 -4.13 -36.66 20.68
CA LEU A 1042 -5.27 -37.49 21.08
C LEU A 1042 -4.85 -38.62 22.03
N ASP A 1043 -3.78 -39.34 21.71
CA ASP A 1043 -3.24 -40.39 22.58
C ASP A 1043 -2.78 -39.81 23.93
N GLY A 1044 -2.10 -38.66 23.91
CA GLY A 1044 -1.71 -37.94 25.12
C GLY A 1044 -2.91 -37.55 25.99
N LEU A 1045 -4.04 -37.14 25.40
CA LEU A 1045 -5.27 -36.85 26.12
C LEU A 1045 -5.89 -38.12 26.71
N ILE A 1046 -5.96 -39.21 25.94
CA ILE A 1046 -6.47 -40.49 26.43
C ILE A 1046 -5.65 -41.01 27.62
N GLU A 1047 -4.32 -40.90 27.56
CA GLU A 1047 -3.43 -41.27 28.66
C GLU A 1047 -3.58 -40.34 29.87
N LYS A 1048 -3.60 -39.02 29.65
CA LYS A 1048 -3.75 -37.98 30.68
C LYS A 1048 -5.04 -38.19 31.49
N TYR A 1049 -6.15 -38.47 30.82
CA TYR A 1049 -7.47 -38.65 31.45
C TYR A 1049 -7.80 -40.12 31.74
N ARG A 1050 -6.91 -41.07 31.43
CA ARG A 1050 -7.10 -42.52 31.66
C ARG A 1050 -8.43 -43.03 31.11
N LEU A 1051 -8.68 -42.74 29.84
CA LEU A 1051 -9.93 -43.10 29.15
C LEU A 1051 -9.75 -44.36 28.31
N PRO A 1052 -10.77 -45.22 28.19
CA PRO A 1052 -10.84 -46.19 27.12
C PRO A 1052 -10.98 -45.50 25.76
N LYS A 1053 -10.14 -45.86 24.77
CA LYS A 1053 -10.12 -45.25 23.43
C LYS A 1053 -11.48 -45.28 22.71
N HIS A 1054 -12.29 -46.33 22.92
CA HIS A 1054 -13.61 -46.48 22.30
C HIS A 1054 -14.66 -45.46 22.80
N LEU A 1055 -14.38 -44.69 23.85
CA LEU A 1055 -15.29 -43.64 24.32
C LEU A 1055 -15.11 -42.32 23.56
N LEU A 1056 -14.03 -42.16 22.79
CA LEU A 1056 -13.80 -40.98 21.96
C LEU A 1056 -13.84 -41.39 20.49
N GLU A 1057 -14.90 -41.00 19.80
CA GLU A 1057 -15.13 -41.31 18.39
C GLU A 1057 -14.71 -40.10 17.52
N LEU A 1058 -14.17 -40.33 16.33
CA LEU A 1058 -13.67 -39.26 15.45
C LEU A 1058 -14.54 -39.12 14.21
N GLU A 1059 -15.08 -37.92 14.00
CA GLU A 1059 -15.91 -37.57 12.85
C GLU A 1059 -15.09 -36.82 11.78
N ILE A 1060 -15.14 -37.30 10.54
CA ILE A 1060 -14.44 -36.72 9.39
C ILE A 1060 -15.42 -36.56 8.22
N THR A 1061 -15.48 -35.35 7.66
CA THR A 1061 -16.35 -35.03 6.51
C THR A 1061 -16.00 -35.82 5.24
N GLU A 1062 -17.00 -36.14 4.43
CA GLU A 1062 -16.89 -36.99 3.23
C GLU A 1062 -15.85 -36.57 2.16
N SER A 1063 -15.45 -35.30 2.03
CA SER A 1063 -14.57 -34.84 0.92
C SER A 1063 -13.11 -35.29 1.06
N ILE A 1064 -12.90 -36.60 0.98
CA ILE A 1064 -11.64 -37.33 1.00
C ILE A 1064 -11.23 -37.52 -0.46
N GLU A 1065 -10.69 -36.45 -1.07
CA GLU A 1065 -10.31 -36.46 -2.50
C GLU A 1065 -8.82 -36.79 -2.74
N ASN A 1066 -8.01 -36.93 -1.67
CA ASN A 1066 -6.56 -37.15 -1.76
C ASN A 1066 -6.10 -38.50 -1.17
N ASP A 1067 -5.13 -39.13 -1.84
CA ASP A 1067 -4.43 -40.36 -1.37
C ASP A 1067 -3.81 -40.22 0.03
N THR A 1068 -3.46 -39.01 0.45
CA THR A 1068 -2.90 -38.71 1.77
C THR A 1068 -3.92 -38.91 2.90
N THR A 1069 -5.18 -38.50 2.68
CA THR A 1069 -6.25 -38.62 3.68
C THR A 1069 -6.69 -40.08 3.88
N LEU A 1070 -6.67 -40.90 2.82
CA LEU A 1070 -6.92 -42.34 2.91
C LEU A 1070 -5.85 -43.07 3.74
N ARG A 1071 -4.57 -42.68 3.61
CA ARG A 1071 -3.50 -43.22 4.47
C ARG A 1071 -3.69 -42.79 5.94
N MET A 1072 -4.21 -41.59 6.16
CA MET A 1072 -4.43 -41.09 7.51
C MET A 1072 -5.56 -41.85 8.22
N THR A 1073 -6.64 -42.20 7.51
CA THR A 1073 -7.71 -43.02 8.10
C THR A 1073 -7.22 -44.42 8.47
N GLU A 1074 -6.32 -45.03 7.69
CA GLU A 1074 -5.64 -46.27 8.07
C GLU A 1074 -4.85 -46.12 9.37
N LYS A 1075 -4.06 -45.05 9.51
CA LYS A 1075 -3.29 -44.78 10.72
C LYS A 1075 -4.17 -44.54 11.95
N ILE A 1076 -5.27 -43.80 11.81
CA ILE A 1076 -6.22 -43.59 12.91
C ILE A 1076 -6.80 -44.93 13.39
N LYS A 1077 -7.11 -45.84 12.45
CA LYS A 1077 -7.56 -47.21 12.78
C LYS A 1077 -6.47 -48.03 13.46
N GLU A 1078 -5.22 -47.94 13.02
CA GLU A 1078 -4.08 -48.61 13.68
C GLU A 1078 -3.91 -48.16 15.13
N HIS A 1079 -4.23 -46.89 15.43
CA HIS A 1079 -4.21 -46.35 16.79
C HIS A 1079 -5.43 -46.76 17.64
N GLY A 1080 -6.43 -47.40 17.04
CA GLY A 1080 -7.57 -48.00 17.72
C GLY A 1080 -8.77 -47.08 17.96
N TYR A 1081 -8.87 -45.97 17.23
CA TYR A 1081 -10.04 -45.08 17.29
C TYR A 1081 -11.18 -45.58 16.40
N ILE A 1082 -12.42 -45.25 16.78
CA ILE A 1082 -13.62 -45.46 15.98
C ILE A 1082 -13.81 -44.26 15.06
N LEU A 1083 -13.98 -44.50 13.76
CA LEU A 1083 -14.12 -43.46 12.74
C LEU A 1083 -15.54 -43.39 12.20
N LEU A 1084 -16.09 -42.19 12.20
CA LEU A 1084 -17.40 -41.84 11.67
C LEU A 1084 -17.22 -40.95 10.43
N MET A 1085 -17.84 -41.33 9.32
CA MET A 1085 -17.86 -40.52 8.11
C MET A 1085 -19.04 -39.57 8.18
N ASP A 1086 -18.77 -38.27 8.14
CA ASP A 1086 -19.77 -37.21 8.28
C ASP A 1086 -20.18 -36.64 6.91
N ASP A 1087 -21.36 -36.03 6.86
CA ASP A 1087 -21.96 -35.39 5.68
C ASP A 1087 -22.18 -36.28 4.43
N PHE A 1088 -22.38 -37.59 4.62
CA PHE A 1088 -22.55 -38.52 3.49
C PHE A 1088 -23.81 -38.19 2.65
N GLY A 1089 -23.60 -37.86 1.37
CA GLY A 1089 -24.66 -37.61 0.38
C GLY A 1089 -24.93 -36.14 0.03
N SER A 1090 -24.15 -35.21 0.58
CA SER A 1090 -24.26 -33.76 0.33
C SER A 1090 -23.59 -33.30 -0.99
N GLY A 1091 -22.74 -34.14 -1.61
CA GLY A 1091 -22.00 -33.84 -2.86
C GLY A 1091 -22.07 -34.92 -3.95
N TYR A 1092 -21.11 -34.96 -4.89
CA TYR A 1092 -20.92 -36.09 -5.81
C TYR A 1092 -20.29 -37.27 -5.07
N SER A 1093 -21.00 -37.83 -4.09
CA SER A 1093 -20.58 -39.01 -3.34
C SER A 1093 -20.29 -40.15 -4.31
N SER A 1094 -19.01 -40.49 -4.46
CA SER A 1094 -18.61 -41.57 -5.34
C SER A 1094 -18.81 -42.89 -4.61
N LEU A 1095 -19.60 -43.80 -5.20
CA LEU A 1095 -19.70 -45.19 -4.74
C LEU A 1095 -18.31 -45.86 -4.66
N ASN A 1096 -17.30 -45.34 -5.36
CA ASN A 1096 -15.92 -45.81 -5.24
C ASN A 1096 -15.31 -45.51 -3.86
N THR A 1097 -15.67 -44.40 -3.21
CA THR A 1097 -15.19 -44.06 -1.87
C THR A 1097 -15.64 -45.08 -0.83
N LEU A 1098 -16.86 -45.62 -0.98
CA LEU A 1098 -17.39 -46.69 -0.13
C LEU A 1098 -16.71 -48.05 -0.34
N GLN A 1099 -16.03 -48.26 -1.48
CA GLN A 1099 -15.33 -49.51 -1.75
C GLN A 1099 -14.01 -49.61 -0.96
N ASP A 1100 -13.31 -48.49 -0.80
CA ASP A 1100 -11.97 -48.44 -0.19
C ASP A 1100 -11.97 -47.81 1.22
N THR A 1101 -13.14 -47.45 1.75
CA THR A 1101 -13.31 -46.79 3.05
C THR A 1101 -12.94 -47.70 4.24
N LYS A 1102 -12.23 -47.15 5.24
CA LYS A 1102 -11.90 -47.80 6.52
C LYS A 1102 -12.75 -47.31 7.69
N PHE A 1103 -13.78 -46.53 7.40
CA PHE A 1103 -14.69 -46.00 8.41
C PHE A 1103 -15.52 -47.11 9.05
N ASP A 1104 -15.96 -46.90 10.30
CA ASP A 1104 -16.79 -47.86 11.04
C ASP A 1104 -18.27 -47.54 10.88
N VAL A 1105 -18.61 -46.25 10.78
CA VAL A 1105 -19.97 -45.74 10.80
C VAL A 1105 -20.12 -44.64 9.76
N LEU A 1106 -21.25 -44.65 9.04
CA LEU A 1106 -21.66 -43.59 8.11
C LEU A 1106 -22.76 -42.73 8.76
N LYS A 1107 -22.61 -41.40 8.69
CA LYS A 1107 -23.63 -40.44 9.10
C LYS A 1107 -24.31 -39.88 7.83
N LEU A 1108 -25.62 -40.12 7.69
CA LEU A 1108 -26.40 -39.58 6.58
C LEU A 1108 -26.67 -38.10 6.83
N ASP A 1109 -26.24 -37.26 5.89
CA ASP A 1109 -26.46 -35.81 5.95
C ASP A 1109 -27.95 -35.45 6.07
N ARG A 1110 -28.24 -34.44 6.88
CA ARG A 1110 -29.59 -33.90 7.10
C ARG A 1110 -30.22 -33.38 5.80
N GLU A 1111 -29.49 -32.67 4.95
CA GLU A 1111 -30.05 -32.10 3.71
C GLU A 1111 -30.38 -33.21 2.71
N PHE A 1112 -29.47 -34.19 2.56
CA PHE A 1112 -29.71 -35.41 1.80
C PHE A 1112 -30.95 -36.16 2.30
N PHE A 1113 -31.07 -36.38 3.61
CA PHE A 1113 -32.19 -37.09 4.22
C PHE A 1113 -33.52 -36.35 4.05
N SER A 1114 -33.56 -35.05 4.40
CA SER A 1114 -34.79 -34.25 4.36
C SER A 1114 -35.31 -34.02 2.94
N THR A 1115 -34.43 -33.72 1.98
CA THR A 1115 -34.80 -33.46 0.58
C THR A 1115 -35.44 -34.69 -0.06
N HIS A 1116 -34.86 -35.87 0.16
CA HIS A 1116 -35.26 -37.11 -0.49
C HIS A 1116 -36.45 -37.80 0.21
N MET A 1117 -36.79 -37.42 1.45
CA MET A 1117 -37.99 -37.92 2.13
C MET A 1117 -39.31 -37.41 1.53
N SER A 1118 -39.27 -36.29 0.81
CA SER A 1118 -40.47 -35.62 0.27
C SER A 1118 -41.10 -36.33 -0.94
N ASN A 1119 -40.38 -37.27 -1.58
CA ASN A 1119 -40.87 -37.98 -2.78
C ASN A 1119 -40.51 -39.48 -2.78
N ASP A 1120 -41.34 -40.30 -3.45
CA ASP A 1120 -41.18 -41.78 -3.44
C ASP A 1120 -39.88 -42.27 -4.07
N ARG A 1121 -39.31 -41.51 -5.01
CA ARG A 1121 -38.03 -41.84 -5.63
C ARG A 1121 -36.88 -41.66 -4.64
N GLY A 1122 -36.90 -40.59 -3.86
CA GLY A 1122 -35.92 -40.27 -2.84
C GLY A 1122 -35.97 -41.25 -1.66
N LYS A 1123 -37.17 -41.65 -1.21
CA LYS A 1123 -37.32 -42.73 -0.22
C LYS A 1123 -36.66 -44.03 -0.66
N LYS A 1124 -36.81 -44.41 -1.95
CA LYS A 1124 -36.12 -45.59 -2.50
C LYS A 1124 -34.61 -45.44 -2.51
N ILE A 1125 -34.09 -44.24 -2.83
CA ILE A 1125 -32.65 -43.97 -2.79
C ILE A 1125 -32.12 -44.18 -1.37
N ILE A 1126 -32.75 -43.55 -0.36
CA ILE A 1126 -32.35 -43.70 1.04
C ILE A 1126 -32.40 -45.17 1.48
N MET A 1127 -33.48 -45.89 1.14
CA MET A 1127 -33.61 -47.32 1.44
C MET A 1127 -32.47 -48.16 0.84
N HIS A 1128 -32.08 -47.89 -0.41
CA HIS A 1128 -30.97 -48.58 -1.06
C HIS A 1128 -29.61 -48.19 -0.45
N THR A 1129 -29.42 -46.93 -0.05
CA THR A 1129 -28.21 -46.48 0.66
C THR A 1129 -28.07 -47.18 2.01
N ILE A 1130 -29.16 -47.30 2.78
CA ILE A 1130 -29.18 -48.00 4.07
C ILE A 1130 -28.82 -49.49 3.87
N SER A 1131 -29.45 -50.15 2.87
CA SER A 1131 -29.16 -51.55 2.56
C SER A 1131 -27.70 -51.76 2.15
N MET A 1132 -27.18 -50.90 1.27
CA MET A 1132 -25.80 -50.98 0.78
C MET A 1132 -24.78 -50.80 1.91
N SER A 1133 -25.01 -49.84 2.81
CA SER A 1133 -24.12 -49.58 3.95
C SER A 1133 -24.01 -50.82 4.85
N LYS A 1134 -25.14 -51.51 5.09
CA LYS A 1134 -25.17 -52.77 5.84
C LYS A 1134 -24.45 -53.90 5.13
N ASP A 1135 -24.63 -54.04 3.82
CA ASP A 1135 -23.98 -55.08 3.02
C ASP A 1135 -22.45 -54.91 3.01
N VAL A 1136 -21.96 -53.66 3.11
CA VAL A 1136 -20.52 -53.33 3.25
C VAL A 1136 -20.03 -53.50 4.70
N GLY A 1137 -20.93 -53.67 5.67
CA GLY A 1137 -20.60 -53.88 7.08
C GLY A 1137 -20.40 -52.60 7.90
N LEU A 1138 -20.91 -51.47 7.41
CA LEU A 1138 -20.80 -50.17 8.08
C LEU A 1138 -22.00 -49.91 9.00
N GLY A 1139 -21.74 -49.34 10.18
CA GLY A 1139 -22.78 -48.76 11.02
C GLY A 1139 -23.42 -47.55 10.32
N LEU A 1140 -24.65 -47.20 10.72
CA LEU A 1140 -25.37 -46.09 10.10
C LEU A 1140 -26.07 -45.23 11.16
N ILE A 1141 -25.87 -43.92 11.05
CA ILE A 1141 -26.54 -42.89 11.86
C ILE A 1141 -27.28 -41.97 10.90
N ALA A 1142 -28.57 -41.74 11.11
CA ALA A 1142 -29.32 -40.76 10.33
C ALA A 1142 -29.41 -39.42 11.07
N GLU A 1143 -28.96 -38.34 10.44
CA GLU A 1143 -29.03 -37.00 11.00
C GLU A 1143 -30.28 -36.22 10.56
N GLY A 1144 -30.67 -35.24 11.37
CA GLY A 1144 -31.79 -34.36 11.06
C GLY A 1144 -33.16 -35.03 11.13
N VAL A 1145 -33.32 -36.05 11.98
CA VAL A 1145 -34.62 -36.70 12.22
C VAL A 1145 -35.49 -35.79 13.09
N GLU A 1146 -36.53 -35.22 12.49
CA GLU A 1146 -37.42 -34.22 13.10
C GLU A 1146 -38.83 -34.77 13.39
N THR A 1147 -39.26 -35.84 12.73
CA THR A 1147 -40.62 -36.39 12.87
C THR A 1147 -40.66 -37.90 13.16
N ALA A 1148 -41.69 -38.36 13.86
CA ALA A 1148 -41.89 -39.78 14.15
C ALA A 1148 -42.02 -40.64 12.87
N ASP A 1149 -42.61 -40.09 11.80
CA ASP A 1149 -42.73 -40.78 10.51
C ASP A 1149 -41.35 -41.05 9.87
N GLN A 1150 -40.40 -40.11 10.03
CA GLN A 1150 -39.03 -40.30 9.57
C GLN A 1150 -38.31 -41.41 10.36
N ALA A 1151 -38.47 -41.42 11.69
CA ALA A 1151 -37.92 -42.46 12.55
C ALA A 1151 -38.48 -43.85 12.20
N GLN A 1152 -39.80 -43.95 12.00
CA GLN A 1152 -40.44 -45.21 11.61
C GLN A 1152 -39.97 -45.70 10.23
N PHE A 1153 -39.75 -44.78 9.29
CA PHE A 1153 -39.19 -45.13 7.98
C PHE A 1153 -37.76 -45.68 8.11
N LEU A 1154 -36.91 -45.02 8.92
CA LEU A 1154 -35.54 -45.46 9.17
C LEU A 1154 -35.51 -46.85 9.82
N GLU A 1155 -36.35 -47.09 10.82
CA GLU A 1155 -36.50 -48.39 11.49
C GLU A 1155 -36.93 -49.48 10.50
N ASN A 1156 -37.91 -49.19 9.64
CA ASN A 1156 -38.36 -50.14 8.60
C ASN A 1156 -37.28 -50.46 7.57
N CYS A 1157 -36.39 -49.52 7.28
CA CYS A 1157 -35.20 -49.74 6.43
C CYS A 1157 -34.04 -50.38 7.23
N GLY A 1158 -34.20 -50.50 8.54
CA GLY A 1158 -33.27 -51.10 9.49
C GLY A 1158 -32.10 -50.21 9.91
N CYS A 1159 -32.21 -48.89 9.76
CA CYS A 1159 -31.32 -47.95 10.44
C CYS A 1159 -31.83 -47.77 11.87
N ASP A 1160 -31.08 -48.25 12.87
CA ASP A 1160 -31.50 -48.16 14.28
C ASP A 1160 -30.92 -46.95 15.02
N THR A 1161 -29.92 -46.25 14.49
CA THR A 1161 -29.37 -45.06 15.17
C THR A 1161 -29.78 -43.78 14.46
N ALA A 1162 -30.30 -42.82 15.23
CA ALA A 1162 -30.78 -41.55 14.73
C ALA A 1162 -30.38 -40.38 15.64
N GLN A 1163 -30.18 -39.22 15.02
CA GLN A 1163 -29.88 -37.96 15.69
C GLN A 1163 -30.74 -36.85 15.08
N GLY A 1164 -31.40 -36.05 15.92
CA GLY A 1164 -32.25 -34.97 15.45
C GLY A 1164 -33.22 -34.43 16.50
N TYR A 1165 -33.93 -33.37 16.12
CA TYR A 1165 -34.79 -32.62 17.04
C TYR A 1165 -36.04 -33.38 17.51
N LEU A 1166 -36.37 -34.51 16.87
CA LEU A 1166 -37.40 -35.42 17.38
C LEU A 1166 -37.05 -35.91 18.79
N TYR A 1167 -35.77 -36.23 19.01
CA TYR A 1167 -35.29 -36.79 20.27
C TYR A 1167 -34.78 -35.70 21.20
N ALA A 1168 -33.77 -34.94 20.74
CA ALA A 1168 -33.21 -33.84 21.51
C ALA A 1168 -32.42 -32.86 20.63
N LYS A 1169 -32.43 -31.59 21.07
CA LYS A 1169 -31.53 -30.55 20.54
C LYS A 1169 -30.15 -30.66 21.20
N PRO A 1170 -29.09 -30.11 20.59
CA PRO A 1170 -27.81 -29.91 21.27
C PRO A 1170 -28.03 -29.16 22.59
N MET A 1171 -27.46 -29.66 23.68
CA MET A 1171 -27.69 -29.14 25.03
C MET A 1171 -26.39 -29.02 25.84
N PRO A 1172 -26.36 -28.21 26.90
CA PRO A 1172 -25.23 -28.17 27.83
C PRO A 1172 -24.96 -29.55 28.46
N VAL A 1173 -23.70 -29.81 28.82
CA VAL A 1173 -23.25 -31.09 29.39
C VAL A 1173 -24.11 -31.55 30.57
N GLN A 1174 -24.49 -30.63 31.46
CA GLN A 1174 -25.29 -30.94 32.66
C GLN A 1174 -26.72 -31.42 32.31
N GLU A 1175 -27.26 -31.00 31.17
CA GLU A 1175 -28.56 -31.50 30.71
C GLU A 1175 -28.43 -32.86 30.03
N ALA A 1176 -27.34 -33.07 29.29
CA ALA A 1176 -27.03 -34.33 28.62
C ALA A 1176 -26.83 -35.49 29.59
N GLU A 1177 -26.32 -35.21 30.79
CA GLU A 1177 -26.15 -36.19 31.89
C GLU A 1177 -27.44 -36.91 32.29
N LYS A 1178 -28.61 -36.31 32.06
CA LYS A 1178 -29.91 -36.92 32.40
C LYS A 1178 -30.21 -38.20 31.62
N TYR A 1179 -29.53 -38.41 30.50
CA TYR A 1179 -29.66 -39.60 29.67
C TYR A 1179 -28.68 -40.71 30.04
N LEU A 1180 -27.77 -40.47 30.99
CA LEU A 1180 -26.84 -41.48 31.50
C LEU A 1180 -27.47 -42.35 32.58
N LYS A 1181 -27.12 -43.64 32.57
CA LYS A 1181 -27.52 -44.58 33.62
C LYS A 1181 -26.53 -44.52 34.79
N ASN A 1182 -27.07 -44.47 36.01
CA ASN A 1182 -26.27 -44.45 37.22
C ASN A 1182 -25.90 -45.89 37.61
N ALA A 1183 -24.61 -46.22 37.73
CA ALA A 1183 -24.16 -47.59 37.94
C ALA A 1183 -24.71 -48.23 39.24
N SER A 1184 -25.08 -47.41 40.23
CA SER A 1184 -25.59 -47.84 41.53
C SER A 1184 -27.04 -48.36 41.53
N GLN A 1185 -27.85 -48.09 40.50
CA GLN A 1185 -29.25 -48.57 40.42
C GLN A 1185 -29.39 -49.97 39.78
N SER A 1186 -28.34 -50.48 39.12
CA SER A 1186 -28.40 -51.76 38.39
C SER A 1186 -28.21 -53.02 39.25
N LYS A 1187 -27.90 -52.87 40.55
CA LYS A 1187 -27.61 -54.00 41.46
C LYS A 1187 -28.77 -54.43 42.38
N THR A 1188 -29.93 -53.78 42.34
CA THR A 1188 -31.06 -54.12 43.23
C THR A 1188 -32.15 -55.01 42.61
N ASP A 1189 -32.14 -55.26 41.30
CA ASP A 1189 -33.27 -55.92 40.62
C ASP A 1189 -33.02 -57.38 40.16
N ASN A 1190 -31.87 -57.99 40.51
CA ASN A 1190 -31.50 -59.35 40.06
C ASN A 1190 -31.26 -60.39 41.17
N GLU A 1191 -31.81 -60.18 42.38
CA GLU A 1191 -31.99 -61.27 43.36
C GLU A 1191 -33.44 -61.76 43.34
N GLY A 1192 -33.77 -62.60 42.36
CA GLY A 1192 -35.10 -63.16 42.27
C GLY A 1192 -35.25 -64.13 41.11
N VAL A 1193 -34.72 -65.35 41.30
CA VAL A 1193 -35.15 -66.66 40.76
C VAL A 1193 -33.92 -67.50 40.37
N THR A 1194 -33.61 -68.46 41.23
CA THR A 1194 -32.83 -69.69 40.95
C THR A 1194 -33.79 -70.88 40.84
N PRO A 1195 -33.41 -72.03 40.25
CA PRO A 1195 -32.26 -72.33 39.36
C PRO A 1195 -32.66 -72.58 37.91
#